data_AF-A0A1S2PL41-F1
#
_entry.id   AF-A0A1S2PL41-F1
#
_cell.length_a   1.000
_cell.length_b   1.000
_cell.length_c   1.000
_cell.angle_alpha   90.00
_cell.angle_beta   90.00
_cell.angle_gamma   90.00
#
_symmetry.space_group_name_H-M   'P 1'
#
loop_
_entity.id
_entity.type
_entity.pdbx_description
1 polymer ?
#
loop_
_entity_poly.entity_id
_entity_poly.type
_entity_poly.pdbx_seq_one_letter_code
_entity_poly.pdbx_strand_id
1 'polypeptide(L)'
;MTGQVDLRTAAAAFDRSAVAATGTAAEDERKQVLSQFPMEKWGTLPLARYALGQTAPSGSGPTYCRLMEFGTPNLGSIKGGSAAKHIMYHHNSGEWRVAAPLRGMEPQEAWEELRGQFVRAFEAVADGDFEAMDDLEALRFGPTLVTKSLATYFPDRFLPVYAGEHLRTFVALLGGSVQAGAPAWHINRQLLELVSARAEFAGWSGLEVMSLLYDRFDPRPQQRSIWKIAPGERGRLWDECRDGAVIRVAWDELGDLGQYQSDAELKQALDAHWPRSSGGSLTTARRLLAFRDLEAGDRVVANRGTDEVLATGTVSGSYRFESDHTEYRHVVPVSWDASHARKLSQPQHGWRSTFAKVQPTLFARITAGVTESGSESAELYAGGSVTLPEDVAGVLEALERKGQVILHGPPGTGKTRLALGAALALAGRADALNSAPDRRAAAQAETLRDGRIHMVTFHPSYGYEDFVEGFKPDLGATGPGLTLALTDGVFPTLCTHASARPDETFLLIIDEINRGDLPRIFGELVTLLELDKRGLPLALSVSRRTFSVPPNVRIIGTMNTADRSISHLDAAVRRRFAFLPVGPDPDAVFGTVGPLDLAQFLESLNTRIARHLDADHQIGHAYLLRDGEPIATEDALAAVFHHEVIPLLEDYCLGRADLLHRIFGSLVDTDTGRPALMSPQDLAAALATEFTSGTPGPDA
;
A
#
# COMPACT_ATOMS: atom_id res chain seq x y z
N MET A 1 -0.01 26.91 -6.64
CA MET A 1 1.45 27.12 -6.80
C MET A 1 2.14 26.36 -5.68
N THR A 2 2.49 25.11 -5.91
CA THR A 2 3.24 24.25 -4.98
C THR A 2 4.57 23.91 -5.65
N GLY A 3 5.66 24.07 -4.89
CA GLY A 3 7.02 24.13 -5.41
C GLY A 3 7.51 22.83 -6.03
N GLN A 4 7.24 22.62 -7.31
CA GLN A 4 8.13 21.84 -8.16
C GLN A 4 9.48 22.57 -8.15
N VAL A 5 10.47 21.97 -7.50
CA VAL A 5 11.87 22.35 -7.74
C VAL A 5 12.08 22.20 -9.25
N ASP A 6 12.26 23.33 -9.93
CA ASP A 6 12.55 23.38 -11.35
C ASP A 6 13.79 22.50 -11.62
N LEU A 7 13.68 21.55 -12.56
CA LEU A 7 14.76 20.65 -12.96
C LEU A 7 16.05 21.42 -13.27
N ARG A 8 15.92 22.61 -13.87
CA ARG A 8 17.07 23.47 -14.17
C ARG A 8 17.76 23.95 -12.90
N THR A 9 16.99 24.29 -11.87
CA THR A 9 17.50 24.67 -10.56
C THR A 9 18.13 23.48 -9.85
N ALA A 10 17.51 22.30 -9.92
CA ALA A 10 18.03 21.06 -9.34
C ALA A 10 19.38 20.66 -9.98
N ALA A 11 19.47 20.69 -11.31
CA ALA A 11 20.71 20.37 -12.04
C ALA A 11 21.84 21.36 -11.74
N ALA A 12 21.53 22.66 -11.62
CA ALA A 12 22.53 23.68 -11.28
C ALA A 12 23.07 23.54 -9.84
N ALA A 13 22.26 23.04 -8.91
CA ALA A 13 22.61 22.88 -7.50
C ALA A 13 23.22 21.50 -7.15
N PHE A 14 23.32 20.58 -8.11
CA PHE A 14 23.77 19.22 -7.86
C PHE A 14 25.30 19.12 -7.85
N ASP A 15 25.84 18.56 -6.76
CA ASP A 15 27.27 18.34 -6.63
C ASP A 15 27.72 17.11 -7.43
N ARG A 16 28.16 17.37 -8.66
CA ARG A 16 28.70 16.35 -9.57
C ARG A 16 29.97 15.67 -9.03
N SER A 17 30.74 16.35 -8.17
CA SER A 17 31.99 15.80 -7.63
C SER A 17 31.74 14.64 -6.66
N ALA A 18 30.59 14.63 -5.97
CA ALA A 18 30.17 13.55 -5.08
C ALA A 18 29.92 12.22 -5.83
N VAL A 19 29.69 12.26 -7.14
CA VAL A 19 29.45 11.07 -7.98
C VAL A 19 30.76 10.44 -8.51
N ALA A 20 31.89 11.15 -8.43
CA ALA A 20 33.16 10.70 -9.02
C ALA A 20 33.69 9.36 -8.43
N ALA A 21 33.54 9.17 -7.11
CA ALA A 21 33.93 7.93 -6.45
C ALA A 21 33.03 6.76 -6.88
N THR A 22 31.72 6.98 -6.95
CA THR A 22 30.73 6.01 -7.45
C THR A 22 30.96 5.68 -8.93
N GLY A 23 31.32 6.67 -9.75
CA GLY A 23 31.64 6.49 -11.16
C GLY A 23 32.85 5.58 -11.39
N THR A 24 33.89 5.71 -10.56
CA THR A 24 35.06 4.82 -10.63
C THR A 24 34.67 3.39 -10.27
N ALA A 25 33.92 3.20 -9.18
CA ALA A 25 33.44 1.88 -8.76
C ALA A 25 32.51 1.22 -9.79
N ALA A 26 31.61 2.00 -10.41
CA ALA A 26 30.72 1.54 -11.47
C ALA A 26 31.50 1.06 -12.71
N GLU A 27 32.56 1.77 -13.10
CA GLU A 27 33.39 1.36 -14.24
C GLU A 27 34.21 0.09 -13.93
N ASP A 28 34.69 -0.07 -12.69
CA ASP A 28 35.36 -1.29 -12.25
C ASP A 28 34.40 -2.49 -12.22
N GLU A 29 33.17 -2.29 -11.73
CA GLU A 29 32.08 -3.29 -11.81
C GLU A 29 31.77 -3.67 -13.26
N ARG A 30 31.70 -2.68 -14.17
CA ARG A 30 31.47 -2.93 -15.60
C ARG A 30 32.60 -3.76 -16.19
N LYS A 31 33.85 -3.37 -15.96
CA LYS A 31 35.02 -4.15 -16.41
C LYS A 31 35.01 -5.57 -15.85
N GLN A 32 34.56 -5.76 -14.61
CA GLN A 32 34.41 -7.08 -14.03
C GLN A 32 33.37 -7.92 -14.78
N VAL A 33 32.21 -7.35 -15.13
CA VAL A 33 31.20 -8.04 -15.96
C VAL A 33 31.77 -8.41 -17.31
N LEU A 34 32.38 -7.45 -18.03
CA LEU A 34 32.95 -7.66 -19.36
C LEU A 34 34.09 -8.70 -19.35
N SER A 35 34.88 -8.75 -18.27
CA SER A 35 35.94 -9.75 -18.11
C SER A 35 35.39 -11.16 -17.87
N GLN A 36 34.31 -11.30 -17.09
CA GLN A 36 33.74 -12.61 -16.75
C GLN A 36 32.75 -13.13 -17.80
N PHE A 37 32.12 -12.22 -18.53
CA PHE A 37 31.08 -12.47 -19.52
C PHE A 37 31.33 -11.61 -20.77
N PRO A 38 32.44 -11.80 -21.49
CA PRO A 38 32.70 -11.05 -22.71
C PRO A 38 31.62 -11.33 -23.76
N MET A 39 31.20 -10.30 -24.49
CA MET A 39 30.07 -10.34 -25.42
C MET A 39 30.21 -11.48 -26.45
N GLU A 40 31.42 -11.71 -26.95
CA GLU A 40 31.74 -12.70 -27.97
C GLU A 40 31.57 -14.15 -27.47
N LYS A 41 31.58 -14.36 -26.14
CA LYS A 41 31.39 -15.69 -25.54
C LYS A 41 29.94 -16.00 -25.19
N TRP A 42 29.02 -15.04 -25.32
CA TRP A 42 27.60 -15.26 -25.01
C TRP A 42 26.99 -16.39 -25.81
N GLY A 43 27.30 -16.53 -27.10
CA GLY A 43 26.82 -17.63 -27.94
C GLY A 43 27.25 -19.02 -27.47
N THR A 44 28.21 -19.12 -26.53
CA THR A 44 28.68 -20.37 -25.93
C THR A 44 28.53 -20.41 -24.41
N LEU A 45 27.86 -19.42 -23.81
CA LEU A 45 27.72 -19.32 -22.36
C LEU A 45 26.93 -20.52 -21.80
N PRO A 46 27.49 -21.31 -20.85
CA PRO A 46 26.78 -22.43 -20.25
C PRO A 46 25.67 -21.97 -19.30
N LEU A 47 24.57 -22.74 -19.20
CA LEU A 47 23.45 -22.45 -18.30
C LEU A 47 23.88 -22.29 -16.83
N ALA A 48 24.81 -23.14 -16.37
CA ALA A 48 25.39 -23.09 -15.02
C ALA A 48 26.17 -21.79 -14.72
N ARG A 49 26.51 -21.00 -15.75
CA ARG A 49 27.16 -19.68 -15.62
C ARG A 49 26.17 -18.53 -15.77
N TYR A 50 24.91 -18.79 -16.13
CA TYR A 50 23.88 -17.77 -16.30
C TYR A 50 22.97 -17.65 -15.08
N ALA A 51 22.27 -18.74 -14.74
CA ALA A 51 21.07 -18.69 -13.91
C ALA A 51 21.32 -18.37 -12.42
N LEU A 52 20.33 -17.77 -11.78
CA LEU A 52 20.26 -17.69 -10.31
C LEU A 52 19.90 -19.07 -9.73
N GLY A 53 20.35 -19.37 -8.51
CA GLY A 53 20.08 -20.64 -7.82
C GLY A 53 20.94 -21.83 -8.28
N GLN A 54 21.96 -21.57 -9.08
CA GLN A 54 22.99 -22.54 -9.48
C GLN A 54 24.31 -22.22 -8.78
N THR A 55 25.03 -23.25 -8.35
CA THR A 55 26.41 -23.12 -7.90
C THR A 55 27.30 -23.04 -9.13
N ALA A 56 27.93 -21.89 -9.36
CA ALA A 56 28.86 -21.75 -10.46
C ALA A 56 30.01 -22.78 -10.30
N PRO A 57 30.53 -23.36 -11.41
CA PRO A 57 31.67 -24.28 -11.34
C PRO A 57 32.82 -23.71 -10.52
N SER A 58 33.48 -24.55 -9.71
CA SER A 58 34.58 -24.13 -8.85
C SER A 58 35.64 -23.34 -9.63
N GLY A 59 35.94 -22.12 -9.15
CA GLY A 59 36.91 -21.22 -9.79
C GLY A 59 36.36 -20.33 -10.92
N SER A 60 35.06 -20.38 -11.24
CA SER A 60 34.48 -19.61 -12.37
C SER A 60 33.84 -18.26 -11.99
N GLY A 61 33.82 -17.87 -10.71
CA GLY A 61 33.16 -16.64 -10.24
C GLY A 61 31.61 -16.78 -10.18
N PRO A 62 30.88 -15.72 -9.78
CA PRO A 62 29.41 -15.74 -9.67
C PRO A 62 28.74 -15.96 -11.04
N THR A 63 27.51 -16.50 -11.06
CA THR A 63 26.71 -16.58 -12.29
C THR A 63 26.32 -15.18 -12.78
N TYR A 64 25.96 -15.06 -14.06
CA TYR A 64 25.63 -13.77 -14.68
C TYR A 64 24.50 -13.06 -13.93
N CYS A 65 23.37 -13.74 -13.70
CA CYS A 65 22.24 -13.18 -12.95
C CYS A 65 22.66 -12.71 -11.55
N ARG A 66 23.48 -13.50 -10.84
CA ARG A 66 23.97 -13.14 -9.50
C ARG A 66 24.91 -11.93 -9.53
N LEU A 67 25.80 -11.86 -10.51
CA LEU A 67 26.71 -10.73 -10.69
C LEU A 67 25.94 -9.44 -11.02
N MET A 68 24.98 -9.53 -11.93
CA MET A 68 24.14 -8.40 -12.35
C MET A 68 23.21 -7.90 -11.23
N GLU A 69 22.71 -8.78 -10.38
CA GLU A 69 21.84 -8.39 -9.27
C GLU A 69 22.63 -7.89 -8.06
N PHE A 70 23.65 -8.65 -7.63
CA PHE A 70 24.30 -8.40 -6.34
C PHE A 70 25.69 -7.79 -6.43
N GLY A 71 26.42 -8.06 -7.51
CA GLY A 71 27.82 -7.65 -7.69
C GLY A 71 28.03 -6.39 -8.51
N THR A 72 26.97 -5.70 -8.92
CA THR A 72 27.04 -4.44 -9.68
C THR A 72 26.13 -3.34 -9.13
N PRO A 73 26.21 -2.99 -7.83
CA PRO A 73 25.34 -1.98 -7.21
C PRO A 73 25.55 -0.57 -7.77
N ASN A 74 26.77 -0.22 -8.21
CA ASN A 74 27.09 1.12 -8.71
C ASN A 74 26.71 1.31 -10.17
N LEU A 75 26.42 0.23 -10.92
CA LEU A 75 25.82 0.27 -12.27
C LEU A 75 24.29 0.44 -12.27
N GLY A 76 23.71 0.93 -11.17
CA GLY A 76 22.27 0.97 -10.95
C GLY A 76 21.75 -0.36 -10.40
N SER A 77 21.20 -0.32 -9.18
CA SER A 77 20.71 -1.52 -8.49
C SER A 77 19.49 -2.11 -9.19
N ILE A 78 19.46 -3.45 -9.28
CA ILE A 78 18.27 -4.23 -9.65
C ILE A 78 17.89 -5.23 -8.55
N LYS A 79 18.41 -5.00 -7.33
CA LYS A 79 18.08 -5.75 -6.13
C LYS A 79 16.62 -5.49 -5.75
N GLY A 80 15.98 -6.49 -5.12
CA GLY A 80 14.58 -6.42 -4.75
C GLY A 80 13.64 -6.80 -5.91
N GLY A 81 12.44 -7.25 -5.57
CA GLY A 81 11.47 -7.78 -6.55
C GLY A 81 11.74 -9.22 -6.98
N SER A 82 10.82 -9.75 -7.78
CA SER A 82 10.71 -11.15 -8.18
C SER A 82 11.95 -11.72 -8.91
N ALA A 83 12.34 -12.96 -8.59
CA ALA A 83 13.37 -13.71 -9.34
C ALA A 83 12.99 -13.96 -10.81
N ALA A 84 11.72 -13.82 -11.21
CA ALA A 84 11.26 -13.95 -12.59
C ALA A 84 11.89 -12.92 -13.54
N LYS A 85 12.41 -11.80 -13.02
CA LYS A 85 13.19 -10.83 -13.81
C LYS A 85 14.42 -11.44 -14.49
N HIS A 86 14.88 -12.60 -14.02
CA HIS A 86 15.97 -13.35 -14.62
C HIS A 86 15.55 -14.23 -15.81
N ILE A 87 14.24 -14.28 -16.12
CA ILE A 87 13.61 -15.03 -17.22
C ILE A 87 13.68 -16.55 -17.03
N MET A 88 14.82 -17.06 -16.57
CA MET A 88 15.10 -18.45 -16.26
C MET A 88 15.98 -18.52 -15.00
N TYR A 89 15.54 -19.27 -13.99
CA TYR A 89 16.29 -19.47 -12.76
C TYR A 89 16.00 -20.85 -12.16
N HIS A 90 16.94 -21.34 -11.35
CA HIS A 90 16.81 -22.60 -10.63
C HIS A 90 16.24 -22.32 -9.25
N HIS A 91 15.06 -22.87 -8.96
CA HIS A 91 14.37 -22.66 -7.69
C HIS A 91 14.93 -23.61 -6.62
N ASN A 92 14.81 -23.26 -5.33
CA ASN A 92 15.37 -24.09 -4.26
C ASN A 92 14.63 -25.44 -4.10
N SER A 93 13.45 -25.60 -4.72
CA SER A 93 12.78 -26.90 -4.86
C SER A 93 13.51 -27.88 -5.80
N GLY A 94 14.55 -27.43 -6.51
CA GLY A 94 15.24 -28.20 -7.54
C GLY A 94 14.61 -28.13 -8.92
N GLU A 95 13.56 -27.31 -9.09
CA GLU A 95 12.87 -27.12 -10.37
C GLU A 95 13.37 -25.89 -11.12
N TRP A 96 13.34 -25.98 -12.45
CA TRP A 96 13.57 -24.84 -13.32
C TRP A 96 12.31 -23.99 -13.47
N ARG A 97 12.43 -22.70 -13.19
CA ARG A 97 11.38 -21.71 -13.43
C ARG A 97 11.76 -20.90 -14.66
N VAL A 98 10.86 -20.89 -15.65
CA VAL A 98 11.07 -20.24 -16.95
C VAL A 98 9.90 -19.33 -17.33
N ALA A 99 10.19 -18.27 -18.09
CA ALA A 99 9.19 -17.37 -18.65
C ALA A 99 8.22 -18.08 -19.59
N ALA A 100 7.02 -17.50 -19.78
CA ALA A 100 5.94 -18.13 -20.53
C ALA A 100 6.31 -18.64 -21.94
N PRO A 101 7.10 -17.93 -22.76
CA PRO A 101 7.49 -18.39 -24.10
C PRO A 101 8.41 -19.60 -24.09
N LEU A 102 9.06 -19.89 -22.96
CA LEU A 102 10.03 -20.97 -22.79
C LEU A 102 9.42 -22.19 -22.08
N ARG A 103 8.14 -22.14 -21.71
CA ARG A 103 7.48 -23.24 -20.98
C ARG A 103 7.31 -24.47 -21.87
N GLY A 104 7.54 -25.64 -21.29
CA GLY A 104 7.44 -26.93 -21.98
C GLY A 104 8.71 -27.35 -22.71
N MET A 105 9.74 -26.48 -22.76
CA MET A 105 11.08 -26.83 -23.22
C MET A 105 11.88 -27.48 -22.08
N GLU A 106 12.82 -28.36 -22.43
CA GLU A 106 13.82 -28.82 -21.46
C GLU A 106 14.73 -27.65 -21.04
N PRO A 107 15.28 -27.61 -19.81
CA PRO A 107 16.03 -26.45 -19.32
C PRO A 107 17.17 -26.01 -20.24
N GLN A 108 17.91 -26.96 -20.81
CA GLN A 108 19.01 -26.64 -21.71
C GLN A 108 18.53 -26.02 -23.03
N GLU A 109 17.38 -26.47 -23.55
CA GLU A 109 16.75 -25.92 -24.76
C GLU A 109 16.18 -24.53 -24.50
N ALA A 110 15.47 -24.34 -23.37
CA ALA A 110 15.00 -23.04 -22.92
C ALA A 110 16.13 -22.02 -22.78
N TRP A 111 17.29 -22.47 -22.27
CA TRP A 111 18.49 -21.64 -22.20
C TRP A 111 19.06 -21.29 -23.56
N GLU A 112 19.13 -22.25 -24.48
CA GLU A 112 19.63 -22.00 -25.84
C GLU A 112 18.80 -20.94 -26.58
N GLU A 113 17.47 -21.00 -26.46
CA GLU A 113 16.57 -19.99 -27.01
C GLU A 113 16.77 -18.62 -26.35
N LEU A 114 16.75 -18.56 -25.00
CA LEU A 114 16.94 -17.32 -24.25
C LEU A 114 18.29 -16.65 -24.57
N ARG A 115 19.38 -17.44 -24.55
CA ARG A 115 20.73 -17.00 -24.87
C ARG A 115 20.82 -16.48 -26.30
N GLY A 116 20.17 -17.16 -27.24
CA GLY A 116 20.08 -16.72 -28.64
C GLY A 116 19.38 -15.36 -28.79
N GLN A 117 18.36 -15.08 -27.97
CA GLN A 117 17.74 -13.75 -27.94
C GLN A 117 18.65 -12.68 -27.34
N PHE A 118 19.41 -12.96 -26.28
CA PHE A 118 20.41 -12.01 -25.77
C PHE A 118 21.48 -11.67 -26.80
N VAL A 119 22.00 -12.66 -27.54
CA VAL A 119 22.98 -12.42 -28.62
C VAL A 119 22.40 -11.51 -29.69
N ARG A 120 21.20 -11.82 -30.20
CA ARG A 120 20.50 -10.98 -31.18
C ARG A 120 20.24 -9.56 -30.65
N ALA A 121 19.91 -9.41 -29.37
CA ALA A 121 19.73 -8.10 -28.76
C ALA A 121 21.03 -7.29 -28.72
N PHE A 122 22.17 -7.93 -28.43
CA PHE A 122 23.46 -7.24 -28.45
C PHE A 122 23.87 -6.83 -29.86
N GLU A 123 23.67 -7.68 -30.86
CA GLU A 123 23.91 -7.36 -32.28
C GLU A 123 23.03 -6.19 -32.72
N ALA A 124 21.72 -6.26 -32.44
CA ALA A 124 20.76 -5.20 -32.75
C ALA A 124 21.15 -3.84 -32.15
N VAL A 125 21.55 -3.81 -30.88
CA VAL A 125 21.99 -2.57 -30.22
C VAL A 125 23.33 -2.07 -30.76
N ALA A 126 24.27 -2.96 -31.10
CA ALA A 126 25.55 -2.60 -31.71
C ALA A 126 25.34 -1.93 -33.08
N ASP A 127 24.40 -2.46 -33.87
CA ASP A 127 24.04 -1.94 -35.19
C ASP A 127 23.12 -0.71 -35.13
N GLY A 128 22.57 -0.40 -33.96
CA GLY A 128 21.62 0.69 -33.75
C GLY A 128 20.20 0.39 -34.23
N ASP A 129 19.89 -0.88 -34.51
CA ASP A 129 18.57 -1.37 -34.88
C ASP A 129 17.78 -1.79 -33.65
N PHE A 130 17.18 -0.83 -32.96
CA PHE A 130 16.42 -1.10 -31.74
C PHE A 130 15.01 -1.64 -32.02
N GLU A 131 14.52 -1.56 -33.26
CA GLU A 131 13.21 -2.12 -33.65
C GLU A 131 13.29 -3.65 -33.72
N ALA A 132 14.44 -4.20 -34.16
CA ALA A 132 14.68 -5.65 -34.15
C ALA A 132 14.56 -6.31 -32.76
N MET A 133 14.65 -5.52 -31.68
CA MET A 133 14.46 -6.02 -30.32
C MET A 133 12.99 -6.33 -29.99
N ASP A 134 12.02 -5.76 -30.73
CA ASP A 134 10.61 -5.94 -30.42
C ASP A 134 10.12 -7.37 -30.66
N ASP A 135 10.80 -8.12 -31.53
CA ASP A 135 10.49 -9.52 -31.85
C ASP A 135 11.13 -10.51 -30.85
N LEU A 136 11.91 -10.04 -29.87
CA LEU A 136 12.59 -10.88 -28.87
C LEU A 136 11.69 -11.15 -27.66
N GLU A 137 10.70 -12.04 -27.87
CA GLU A 137 9.60 -12.29 -26.93
C GLU A 137 10.06 -12.69 -25.52
N ALA A 138 11.08 -13.54 -25.37
CA ALA A 138 11.52 -14.02 -24.06
C ALA A 138 12.14 -12.89 -23.23
N LEU A 139 12.82 -11.93 -23.86
CA LEU A 139 13.44 -10.79 -23.19
C LEU A 139 12.40 -9.84 -22.56
N ARG A 140 11.18 -9.81 -23.08
CA ARG A 140 10.07 -9.00 -22.51
C ARG A 140 9.68 -9.43 -21.10
N PHE A 141 10.02 -10.66 -20.69
CA PHE A 141 9.72 -11.18 -19.35
C PHE A 141 10.80 -10.84 -18.31
N GLY A 142 11.92 -10.26 -18.71
CA GLY A 142 13.00 -9.81 -17.82
C GLY A 142 13.46 -8.38 -18.07
N PRO A 143 12.54 -7.40 -18.18
CA PRO A 143 12.85 -6.07 -18.70
C PRO A 143 13.97 -5.36 -17.90
N THR A 144 14.00 -5.57 -16.58
CA THR A 144 15.02 -4.99 -15.69
C THR A 144 16.42 -5.58 -15.94
N LEU A 145 16.55 -6.92 -15.97
CA LEU A 145 17.83 -7.58 -16.24
C LEU A 145 18.31 -7.28 -17.66
N VAL A 146 17.40 -7.33 -18.63
CA VAL A 146 17.71 -7.08 -20.04
C VAL A 146 18.22 -5.65 -20.22
N THR A 147 17.48 -4.65 -19.74
CA THR A 147 17.89 -3.24 -19.88
C THR A 147 19.22 -2.97 -19.17
N LYS A 148 19.44 -3.54 -17.97
CA LYS A 148 20.74 -3.41 -17.28
C LYS A 148 21.87 -4.10 -18.04
N SER A 149 21.62 -5.28 -18.61
CA SER A 149 22.60 -5.97 -19.45
C SER A 149 23.01 -5.09 -20.63
N LEU A 150 22.03 -4.56 -21.36
CA LEU A 150 22.28 -3.67 -22.49
C LEU A 150 23.04 -2.40 -22.07
N ALA A 151 22.64 -1.76 -20.96
CA ALA A 151 23.36 -0.60 -20.43
C ALA A 151 24.80 -0.92 -19.99
N THR A 152 25.06 -2.14 -19.54
CA THR A 152 26.40 -2.57 -19.11
C THR A 152 27.34 -2.76 -20.31
N TYR A 153 26.86 -3.37 -21.40
CA TYR A 153 27.66 -3.54 -22.62
C TYR A 153 27.70 -2.27 -23.49
N PHE A 154 26.63 -1.46 -23.46
CA PHE A 154 26.45 -0.26 -24.29
C PHE A 154 26.12 0.97 -23.42
N PRO A 155 27.06 1.45 -22.59
CA PRO A 155 26.81 2.51 -21.61
C PRO A 155 26.42 3.85 -22.23
N ASP A 156 26.77 4.10 -23.50
CA ASP A 156 26.40 5.33 -24.23
C ASP A 156 25.01 5.25 -24.87
N ARG A 157 24.35 4.09 -24.82
CA ARG A 157 23.03 3.85 -25.45
C ARG A 157 21.88 3.80 -24.45
N PHE A 158 22.17 3.71 -23.14
CA PHE A 158 21.18 3.59 -22.08
C PHE A 158 21.58 4.37 -20.83
N LEU A 159 20.60 4.85 -20.09
CA LEU A 159 20.82 5.38 -18.74
C LEU A 159 20.79 4.24 -17.71
N PRO A 160 21.50 4.35 -16.57
CA PRO A 160 21.51 3.32 -15.53
C PRO A 160 20.23 3.31 -14.67
N VAL A 161 19.06 3.32 -15.32
CA VAL A 161 17.72 3.30 -14.71
C VAL A 161 16.91 2.15 -15.33
N TYR A 162 16.51 1.16 -14.52
CA TYR A 162 15.99 -0.10 -15.07
C TYR A 162 14.56 -0.44 -14.63
N ALA A 163 14.08 0.18 -13.54
CA ALA A 163 12.71 -0.01 -13.09
C ALA A 163 11.75 0.71 -14.05
N GLY A 164 10.80 -0.04 -14.63
CA GLY A 164 9.87 0.50 -15.63
C GLY A 164 9.00 1.65 -15.10
N GLU A 165 8.63 1.62 -13.82
CA GLU A 165 7.89 2.70 -13.19
C GLU A 165 8.74 3.97 -13.05
N HIS A 166 9.98 3.84 -12.57
CA HIS A 166 10.89 4.98 -12.43
C HIS A 166 11.19 5.62 -13.78
N LEU A 167 11.40 4.78 -14.82
CA LEU A 167 11.58 5.23 -16.20
C LEU A 167 10.39 6.08 -16.68
N ARG A 168 9.15 5.63 -16.45
CA ARG A 168 7.94 6.39 -16.81
C ARG A 168 7.86 7.72 -16.06
N THR A 169 8.15 7.72 -14.76
CA THR A 169 8.13 8.93 -13.95
C THR A 169 9.17 9.95 -14.44
N PHE A 170 10.39 9.52 -14.73
CA PHE A 170 11.43 10.41 -15.23
C PHE A 170 11.16 10.90 -16.67
N VAL A 171 10.58 10.07 -17.54
CA VAL A 171 10.14 10.53 -18.87
C VAL A 171 9.07 11.61 -18.74
N ALA A 172 8.07 11.41 -17.87
CA ALA A 172 7.03 12.40 -17.61
C ALA A 172 7.58 13.69 -17.00
N LEU A 173 8.52 13.58 -16.04
CA LEU A 173 9.25 14.71 -15.45
C LEU A 173 9.95 15.56 -16.53
N LEU A 174 10.49 14.91 -17.55
CA LEU A 174 11.18 15.57 -18.66
C LEU A 174 10.23 15.96 -19.80
N GLY A 175 8.91 15.93 -19.59
CA GLY A 175 7.91 16.37 -20.56
C GLY A 175 7.64 15.39 -21.71
N GLY A 176 8.10 14.14 -21.59
CA GLY A 176 7.81 13.07 -22.54
C GLY A 176 6.54 12.29 -22.19
N SER A 177 6.04 11.54 -23.16
CA SER A 177 4.91 10.62 -22.99
C SER A 177 5.31 9.21 -23.42
N VAL A 178 5.05 8.21 -22.58
CA VAL A 178 5.38 6.81 -22.86
C VAL A 178 4.19 6.10 -23.49
N GLN A 179 4.43 5.35 -24.57
CA GLN A 179 3.39 4.51 -25.18
C GLN A 179 3.01 3.34 -24.27
N ALA A 180 1.72 3.00 -24.22
CA ALA A 180 1.23 1.87 -23.43
C ALA A 180 1.84 0.55 -23.93
N GLY A 181 2.39 -0.25 -23.01
CA GLY A 181 3.03 -1.53 -23.33
C GLY A 181 4.46 -1.44 -23.85
N ALA A 182 5.06 -0.25 -23.92
CA ALA A 182 6.47 -0.10 -24.31
C ALA A 182 7.40 -0.86 -23.33
N PRO A 183 8.35 -1.67 -23.83
CA PRO A 183 9.33 -2.36 -23.01
C PRO A 183 10.34 -1.39 -22.38
N ALA A 184 10.95 -1.78 -21.27
CA ALA A 184 11.80 -0.89 -20.47
C ALA A 184 12.99 -0.31 -21.25
N TRP A 185 13.57 -1.05 -22.20
CA TRP A 185 14.67 -0.54 -23.04
C TRP A 185 14.22 0.60 -23.97
N HIS A 186 12.99 0.55 -24.51
CA HIS A 186 12.44 1.66 -25.31
C HIS A 186 12.18 2.90 -24.45
N ILE A 187 11.62 2.73 -23.25
CA ILE A 187 11.38 3.84 -22.31
C ILE A 187 12.71 4.45 -21.85
N ASN A 188 13.72 3.62 -21.58
CA ASN A 188 15.06 4.08 -21.21
C ASN A 188 15.72 4.90 -22.31
N ARG A 189 15.60 4.47 -23.58
CA ARG A 189 16.12 5.23 -24.72
C ARG A 189 15.39 6.55 -24.90
N GLN A 190 14.06 6.55 -24.79
CA GLN A 190 13.29 7.79 -24.79
C GLN A 190 13.75 8.74 -23.69
N LEU A 191 14.03 8.22 -22.50
CA LEU A 191 14.58 9.00 -21.40
C LEU A 191 15.96 9.59 -21.77
N LEU A 192 16.85 8.78 -22.34
CA LEU A 192 18.17 9.23 -22.81
C LEU A 192 18.06 10.33 -23.88
N GLU A 193 17.13 10.20 -24.82
CA GLU A 193 16.88 11.21 -25.86
C GLU A 193 16.41 12.54 -25.26
N LEU A 194 15.48 12.48 -24.29
CA LEU A 194 14.99 13.66 -23.57
C LEU A 194 16.09 14.33 -22.74
N VAL A 195 16.97 13.53 -22.12
CA VAL A 195 18.14 14.03 -21.39
C VAL A 195 19.14 14.68 -22.36
N SER A 196 19.42 14.03 -23.49
CA SER A 196 20.40 14.50 -24.48
C SER A 196 19.95 15.77 -25.20
N ALA A 197 18.64 15.99 -25.35
CA ALA A 197 18.07 17.18 -25.96
C ALA A 197 18.16 18.45 -25.06
N ARG A 198 18.57 18.30 -23.79
CA ARG A 198 18.57 19.38 -22.79
C ARG A 198 19.97 19.91 -22.55
N ALA A 199 20.11 21.24 -22.62
CA ALA A 199 21.39 21.91 -22.44
C ALA A 199 21.94 21.76 -21.01
N GLU A 200 21.08 21.55 -20.02
CA GLU A 200 21.41 21.35 -18.61
C GLU A 200 22.28 20.11 -18.37
N PHE A 201 22.11 19.08 -19.21
CA PHE A 201 22.84 17.81 -19.11
C PHE A 201 24.03 17.72 -20.07
N ALA A 202 24.41 18.83 -20.71
CA ALA A 202 25.57 18.85 -21.61
C ALA A 202 26.85 18.44 -20.85
N GLY A 203 27.48 17.35 -21.29
CA GLY A 203 28.68 16.79 -20.67
C GLY A 203 28.46 16.07 -19.35
N TRP A 204 27.23 15.67 -19.04
CA TRP A 204 26.92 14.77 -17.92
C TRP A 204 27.01 13.31 -18.38
N SER A 205 27.57 12.46 -17.54
CA SER A 205 27.52 11.00 -17.67
C SER A 205 26.13 10.47 -17.27
N GLY A 206 25.78 9.28 -17.77
CA GLY A 206 24.53 8.63 -17.40
C GLY A 206 24.40 8.37 -15.89
N LEU A 207 25.52 8.15 -15.19
CA LEU A 207 25.55 8.00 -13.74
C LEU A 207 25.23 9.31 -13.01
N GLU A 208 25.80 10.45 -13.45
CA GLU A 208 25.47 11.76 -12.87
C GLU A 208 23.99 12.10 -13.07
N VAL A 209 23.44 11.80 -14.24
CA VAL A 209 22.01 12.00 -14.53
C VAL A 209 21.15 11.12 -13.62
N MET A 210 21.46 9.82 -13.53
CA MET A 210 20.76 8.90 -12.62
C MET A 210 20.83 9.40 -11.17
N SER A 211 22.01 9.78 -10.68
CA SER A 211 22.19 10.26 -9.31
C SER A 211 21.35 11.50 -9.03
N LEU A 212 21.30 12.49 -9.93
CA LEU A 212 20.42 13.65 -9.79
C LEU A 212 18.94 13.24 -9.73
N LEU A 213 18.51 12.39 -10.68
CA LEU A 213 17.11 11.97 -10.78
C LEU A 213 16.64 11.28 -9.49
N TYR A 214 17.44 10.39 -8.92
CA TYR A 214 17.10 9.76 -7.65
C TYR A 214 17.33 10.65 -6.42
N ASP A 215 18.26 11.60 -6.45
CA ASP A 215 18.51 12.51 -5.32
C ASP A 215 17.41 13.58 -5.18
N ARG A 216 16.84 14.04 -6.30
CA ARG A 216 15.88 15.17 -6.33
C ARG A 216 14.47 14.78 -6.69
N PHE A 217 14.28 13.67 -7.40
CA PHE A 217 13.00 13.27 -7.98
C PHE A 217 12.70 11.79 -7.74
N ASP A 218 13.23 11.20 -6.66
CA ASP A 218 13.04 9.78 -6.36
C ASP A 218 11.55 9.41 -6.41
N PRO A 219 11.14 8.50 -7.33
CA PRO A 219 9.77 8.03 -7.39
C PRO A 219 9.40 7.12 -6.22
N ARG A 220 10.38 6.67 -5.42
CA ARG A 220 10.11 5.84 -4.23
C ARG A 220 9.45 6.69 -3.13
N PRO A 221 8.47 6.14 -2.38
CA PRO A 221 7.81 6.88 -1.29
C PRO A 221 8.83 7.41 -0.26
N GLN A 222 8.80 8.71 0.04
CA GLN A 222 9.73 9.35 0.99
C GLN A 222 9.55 8.90 2.46
N GLN A 223 8.44 8.26 2.82
CA GLN A 223 8.26 7.67 4.15
C GLN A 223 8.73 6.21 4.19
N ARG A 224 9.95 6.02 4.69
CA ARG A 224 10.49 4.70 5.01
C ARG A 224 9.67 4.07 6.13
N SER A 225 9.18 2.86 5.91
CA SER A 225 8.41 2.13 6.90
C SER A 225 9.26 1.83 8.12
N ILE A 226 8.69 2.03 9.31
CA ILE A 226 9.35 1.73 10.57
C ILE A 226 8.89 0.34 11.01
N TRP A 227 9.84 -0.52 11.34
CA TRP A 227 9.56 -1.89 11.73
C TRP A 227 10.01 -2.20 13.14
N LYS A 228 9.38 -3.17 13.78
CA LYS A 228 9.79 -3.73 15.07
C LYS A 228 10.30 -5.13 14.83
N ILE A 229 11.34 -5.52 15.57
CA ILE A 229 11.89 -6.87 15.57
C ILE A 229 12.14 -7.40 16.99
N ALA A 230 11.69 -8.62 17.26
CA ALA A 230 12.07 -9.37 18.46
C ALA A 230 13.33 -10.23 18.15
N PRO A 231 14.47 -9.99 18.82
CA PRO A 231 15.69 -10.75 18.58
C PRO A 231 15.62 -12.11 19.28
N GLY A 232 14.96 -13.06 18.62
CA GLY A 232 14.72 -14.40 19.15
C GLY A 232 13.64 -14.44 20.25
N GLU A 233 13.25 -15.66 20.63
CA GLU A 233 12.25 -15.86 21.69
C GLU A 233 12.70 -15.18 23.00
N ARG A 234 11.83 -14.34 23.57
CA ARG A 234 12.10 -13.51 24.77
C ARG A 234 13.36 -12.63 24.66
N GLY A 235 13.79 -12.30 23.44
CA GLY A 235 14.97 -11.46 23.20
C GLY A 235 16.31 -12.16 23.46
N ARG A 236 16.35 -13.51 23.44
CA ARG A 236 17.55 -14.31 23.72
C ARG A 236 18.72 -14.04 22.77
N LEU A 237 18.47 -13.58 21.54
CA LEU A 237 19.49 -13.28 20.54
C LEU A 237 19.93 -11.81 20.56
N TRP A 238 19.49 -11.01 21.55
CA TRP A 238 19.76 -9.58 21.55
C TRP A 238 21.25 -9.25 21.55
N ASP A 239 22.04 -9.89 22.42
CA ASP A 239 23.46 -9.60 22.53
C ASP A 239 24.21 -9.94 21.23
N GLU A 240 23.89 -11.08 20.61
CA GLU A 240 24.44 -11.46 19.31
C GLU A 240 24.03 -10.49 18.18
N CYS A 241 22.76 -10.07 18.14
CA CYS A 241 22.26 -9.11 17.16
C CYS A 241 22.90 -7.72 17.33
N ARG A 242 23.09 -7.29 18.58
CA ARG A 242 23.73 -6.01 18.91
C ARG A 242 25.20 -6.03 18.50
N ASP A 243 25.94 -7.04 18.94
CA ASP A 243 27.39 -7.12 18.75
C ASP A 243 27.75 -7.42 17.28
N GLY A 244 26.90 -8.19 16.59
CA GLY A 244 26.99 -8.45 15.16
C GLY A 244 26.45 -7.34 14.26
N ALA A 245 25.86 -6.27 14.82
CA ALA A 245 25.21 -5.18 14.07
C ALA A 245 24.19 -5.68 13.02
N VAL A 246 23.32 -6.60 13.43
CA VAL A 246 22.32 -7.25 12.56
C VAL A 246 20.96 -7.41 13.25
N ILE A 247 19.94 -7.65 12.46
CA ILE A 247 18.67 -8.25 12.88
C ILE A 247 18.50 -9.61 12.20
N ARG A 248 17.85 -10.54 12.90
CA ARG A 248 17.63 -11.89 12.41
C ARG A 248 16.21 -12.38 12.64
N VAL A 249 15.68 -13.16 11.71
CA VAL A 249 14.38 -13.86 11.85
C VAL A 249 14.55 -15.36 11.59
N ALA A 250 13.65 -16.17 12.16
CA ALA A 250 13.58 -17.62 11.94
C ALA A 250 12.94 -17.95 10.58
N TRP A 251 12.28 -19.11 10.44
CA TRP A 251 11.75 -19.68 9.18
C TRP A 251 12.83 -20.19 8.23
N ASP A 252 13.92 -20.71 8.81
CA ASP A 252 15.08 -21.22 8.07
C ASP A 252 14.71 -22.36 7.11
N GLU A 253 13.61 -23.09 7.39
CA GLU A 253 13.08 -24.16 6.57
C GLU A 253 12.52 -23.66 5.23
N LEU A 254 12.12 -22.40 5.14
CA LEU A 254 11.74 -21.78 3.86
C LEU A 254 12.96 -21.62 2.93
N GLY A 255 14.18 -21.68 3.46
CA GLY A 255 15.37 -21.29 2.71
C GLY A 255 15.33 -19.80 2.35
N ASP A 256 16.14 -19.39 1.39
CA ASP A 256 16.29 -17.96 1.08
C ASP A 256 14.95 -17.30 0.67
N LEU A 257 14.48 -16.30 1.43
CA LEU A 257 13.27 -15.52 1.12
C LEU A 257 13.36 -14.78 -0.23
N GLY A 258 14.57 -14.58 -0.77
CA GLY A 258 14.80 -14.05 -2.11
C GLY A 258 14.16 -14.87 -3.24
N GLN A 259 13.82 -16.14 -2.99
CA GLN A 259 13.21 -17.01 -4.01
C GLN A 259 11.72 -16.70 -4.27
N TYR A 260 11.02 -16.08 -3.31
CA TYR A 260 9.56 -15.88 -3.37
C TYR A 260 9.19 -14.52 -3.96
N GLN A 261 8.27 -14.50 -4.90
CA GLN A 261 7.96 -13.32 -5.73
C GLN A 261 6.75 -12.54 -5.26
N SER A 262 5.86 -13.19 -4.53
CA SER A 262 4.64 -12.60 -3.99
C SER A 262 4.33 -13.17 -2.61
N ASP A 263 3.50 -12.45 -1.87
CA ASP A 263 2.93 -12.92 -0.62
C ASP A 263 2.12 -14.20 -0.82
N ALA A 264 1.42 -14.33 -1.96
CA ALA A 264 0.70 -15.56 -2.32
C ALA A 264 1.63 -16.78 -2.49
N GLU A 265 2.79 -16.62 -3.15
CA GLU A 265 3.75 -17.70 -3.35
C GLU A 265 4.43 -18.10 -2.03
N LEU A 266 4.86 -17.11 -1.25
CA LEU A 266 5.44 -17.36 0.06
C LEU A 266 4.40 -17.98 1.00
N LYS A 267 3.13 -17.56 0.93
CA LYS A 267 2.05 -18.21 1.67
C LYS A 267 1.92 -19.68 1.27
N GLN A 268 1.95 -20.01 -0.02
CA GLN A 268 1.90 -21.41 -0.48
C GLN A 268 3.08 -22.24 0.08
N ALA A 269 4.28 -21.65 0.14
CA ALA A 269 5.44 -22.32 0.72
C ALA A 269 5.31 -22.51 2.24
N LEU A 270 4.81 -21.49 2.94
CA LEU A 270 4.49 -21.58 4.37
C LEU A 270 3.42 -22.64 4.64
N ASP A 271 2.38 -22.71 3.82
CA ASP A 271 1.33 -23.73 3.90
C ASP A 271 1.89 -25.15 3.65
N ALA A 272 2.90 -25.29 2.78
CA ALA A 272 3.53 -26.57 2.48
C ALA A 272 4.47 -27.06 3.61
N HIS A 273 5.17 -26.13 4.28
CA HIS A 273 6.11 -26.46 5.37
C HIS A 273 5.41 -26.58 6.73
N TRP A 274 4.33 -25.82 6.91
CA TRP A 274 3.47 -25.86 8.08
C TRP A 274 2.00 -26.07 7.69
N PRO A 275 1.67 -27.21 7.06
CA PRO A 275 0.30 -27.55 6.72
C PRO A 275 -0.44 -27.75 8.04
N ARG A 276 -1.49 -26.93 8.27
CA ARG A 276 -2.34 -26.92 9.48
C ARG A 276 -1.94 -25.97 10.62
N SER A 277 -1.26 -24.87 10.24
CA SER A 277 -1.04 -23.60 10.95
C SER A 277 -0.34 -23.59 12.34
N SER A 278 0.85 -23.00 12.30
CA SER A 278 1.29 -21.90 13.19
C SER A 278 2.25 -20.93 12.47
N GLY A 279 2.38 -21.03 11.14
CA GLY A 279 3.37 -20.27 10.36
C GLY A 279 2.91 -19.71 9.00
N GLY A 280 1.77 -20.16 8.43
CA GLY A 280 1.35 -19.78 7.07
C GLY A 280 0.12 -18.88 6.98
N SER A 281 0.24 -17.62 7.39
CA SER A 281 -0.75 -16.59 7.03
C SER A 281 -0.22 -15.68 5.93
N LEU A 282 -1.13 -15.10 5.13
CA LEU A 282 -0.75 -14.13 4.11
C LEU A 282 -0.07 -12.91 4.76
N THR A 283 -0.50 -12.53 5.97
CA THR A 283 0.17 -11.54 6.81
C THR A 283 1.61 -11.91 7.15
N THR A 284 1.87 -13.18 7.51
CA THR A 284 3.24 -13.66 7.81
C THR A 284 4.09 -13.63 6.55
N ALA A 285 3.55 -14.06 5.41
CA ALA A 285 4.21 -13.95 4.11
C ALA A 285 4.56 -12.49 3.78
N ARG A 286 3.60 -11.56 3.91
CA ARG A 286 3.84 -10.12 3.70
C ARG A 286 4.92 -9.57 4.63
N ARG A 287 4.92 -9.96 5.90
CA ARG A 287 5.92 -9.51 6.90
C ARG A 287 7.31 -10.05 6.60
N LEU A 288 7.43 -11.31 6.20
CA LEU A 288 8.72 -11.91 5.81
C LEU A 288 9.25 -11.28 4.52
N LEU A 289 8.38 -10.99 3.55
CA LEU A 289 8.79 -10.22 2.36
C LEU A 289 9.18 -8.80 2.72
N ALA A 290 8.45 -8.12 3.60
CA ALA A 290 8.81 -6.80 4.08
C ALA A 290 10.15 -6.78 4.84
N PHE A 291 10.45 -7.84 5.60
CA PHE A 291 11.77 -8.02 6.23
C PHE A 291 12.88 -8.18 5.18
N ARG A 292 12.64 -9.01 4.16
CA ARG A 292 13.56 -9.21 3.03
C ARG A 292 13.80 -7.91 2.26
N ASP A 293 12.75 -7.10 2.11
CA ASP A 293 12.75 -5.87 1.31
C ASP A 293 13.25 -4.65 2.09
N LEU A 294 13.76 -4.82 3.31
CA LEU A 294 14.39 -3.73 4.06
C LEU A 294 15.61 -3.17 3.30
N GLU A 295 15.64 -1.85 3.15
CA GLU A 295 16.68 -1.11 2.47
C GLU A 295 17.52 -0.25 3.43
N ALA A 296 18.73 0.12 2.97
CA ALA A 296 19.62 0.96 3.75
C ALA A 296 18.94 2.29 4.14
N GLY A 297 18.87 2.51 5.44
CA GLY A 297 18.29 3.63 6.14
C GLY A 297 16.80 3.50 6.48
N ASP A 298 16.19 2.33 6.30
CA ASP A 298 14.94 1.99 6.99
C ASP A 298 15.16 1.96 8.50
N ARG A 299 14.09 2.17 9.28
CA ARG A 299 14.16 2.29 10.74
C ARG A 299 13.59 1.04 11.40
N VAL A 300 14.30 0.55 12.42
CA VAL A 300 13.87 -0.61 13.21
C VAL A 300 13.85 -0.32 14.71
N VAL A 301 13.02 -1.06 15.45
CA VAL A 301 12.98 -1.07 16.91
C VAL A 301 13.18 -2.50 17.39
N ALA A 302 14.24 -2.76 18.14
CA ALA A 302 14.43 -4.03 18.83
C ALA A 302 13.63 -4.03 20.14
N ASN A 303 12.91 -5.11 20.43
CA ASN A 303 12.09 -5.21 21.64
C ASN A 303 12.29 -6.51 22.42
N ARG A 304 11.98 -6.49 23.71
CA ARG A 304 11.80 -7.66 24.56
C ARG A 304 10.37 -7.69 25.11
N GLY A 305 9.70 -8.83 25.03
CA GLY A 305 8.29 -8.93 25.42
C GLY A 305 7.40 -7.94 24.66
N THR A 306 6.35 -7.44 25.29
CA THR A 306 5.44 -6.45 24.68
C THR A 306 5.70 -5.02 25.15
N ASP A 307 6.52 -4.82 26.18
CA ASP A 307 6.62 -3.55 26.90
C ASP A 307 8.05 -3.03 27.03
N GLU A 308 9.07 -3.66 26.44
CA GLU A 308 10.47 -3.24 26.57
C GLU A 308 11.10 -2.98 25.20
N VAL A 309 11.69 -1.80 25.04
CA VAL A 309 12.55 -1.41 23.92
C VAL A 309 13.99 -1.71 24.30
N LEU A 310 14.69 -2.47 23.47
CA LEU A 310 16.10 -2.81 23.64
C LEU A 310 17.02 -1.80 22.93
N ALA A 311 16.63 -1.34 21.74
CA ALA A 311 17.32 -0.30 20.98
C ALA A 311 16.45 0.19 19.81
N THR A 312 16.80 1.34 19.25
CA THR A 312 16.40 1.68 17.88
C THR A 312 17.55 1.42 16.92
N GLY A 313 17.26 1.18 15.65
CA GLY A 313 18.28 0.88 14.66
C GLY A 313 17.98 1.51 13.31
N THR A 314 19.03 1.70 12.53
CA THR A 314 18.97 2.12 11.13
C THR A 314 19.55 1.00 10.27
N VAL A 315 18.77 0.46 9.34
CA VAL A 315 19.22 -0.60 8.43
C VAL A 315 20.42 -0.08 7.64
N SER A 316 21.51 -0.84 7.61
CA SER A 316 22.81 -0.42 7.02
C SER A 316 23.18 -1.19 5.75
N GLY A 317 22.39 -2.20 5.40
CA GLY A 317 22.57 -3.00 4.19
C GLY A 317 21.37 -3.89 3.92
N SER A 318 21.42 -4.64 2.83
CA SER A 318 20.30 -5.48 2.38
C SER A 318 20.25 -6.82 3.10
N TYR A 319 19.08 -7.45 3.06
CA TYR A 319 18.85 -8.84 3.44
C TYR A 319 19.82 -9.82 2.77
N ARG A 320 20.22 -10.85 3.52
CA ARG A 320 20.94 -12.03 3.04
C ARG A 320 20.52 -13.28 3.81
N PHE A 321 20.69 -14.43 3.18
CA PHE A 321 20.53 -15.74 3.81
C PHE A 321 21.90 -16.34 4.13
N GLU A 322 22.20 -16.57 5.41
CA GLU A 322 23.47 -17.12 5.89
C GLU A 322 23.33 -18.62 6.21
N SER A 323 23.72 -19.48 5.26
CA SER A 323 23.62 -20.94 5.39
C SER A 323 24.48 -21.55 6.50
N ASP A 324 25.51 -20.82 6.93
CA ASP A 324 26.51 -21.32 7.88
C ASP A 324 26.03 -21.22 9.34
N HIS A 325 24.93 -20.52 9.61
CA HIS A 325 24.32 -20.43 10.92
C HIS A 325 23.39 -21.60 11.22
N THR A 326 23.39 -22.07 12.47
CA THR A 326 22.54 -23.19 12.90
C THR A 326 21.06 -22.84 12.92
N GLU A 327 20.71 -21.62 13.36
CA GLU A 327 19.35 -21.07 13.41
C GLU A 327 19.34 -19.57 13.08
N TYR A 328 18.20 -19.02 12.67
CA TYR A 328 18.00 -17.59 12.35
C TYR A 328 18.91 -17.09 11.21
N ARG A 329 18.84 -17.79 10.08
CA ARG A 329 19.69 -17.61 8.89
C ARG A 329 19.30 -16.40 8.05
N HIS A 330 18.16 -15.78 8.32
CA HIS A 330 17.70 -14.57 7.62
C HIS A 330 18.25 -13.33 8.30
N VAL A 331 19.16 -12.60 7.64
CA VAL A 331 19.96 -11.56 8.29
C VAL A 331 19.89 -10.24 7.53
N VAL A 332 19.68 -9.14 8.25
CA VAL A 332 19.76 -7.77 7.71
C VAL A 332 20.73 -6.94 8.58
N PRO A 333 21.74 -6.27 8.00
CA PRO A 333 22.63 -5.36 8.74
C PRO A 333 21.89 -4.16 9.32
N VAL A 334 22.20 -3.80 10.57
CA VAL A 334 21.60 -2.66 11.27
C VAL A 334 22.66 -1.95 12.12
N SER A 335 22.70 -0.62 12.04
CA SER A 335 23.40 0.23 13.00
C SER A 335 22.49 0.51 14.18
N TRP A 336 22.83 -0.05 15.35
CA TRP A 336 22.03 0.08 16.57
C TRP A 336 22.34 1.36 17.36
N ASP A 337 21.31 1.87 18.03
CA ASP A 337 21.36 2.93 19.01
C ASP A 337 20.58 2.51 20.27
N ALA A 338 21.33 2.08 21.28
CA ALA A 338 20.80 1.62 22.56
C ALA A 338 20.45 2.76 23.53
N SER A 339 20.70 4.04 23.19
CA SER A 339 20.36 5.18 24.06
C SER A 339 18.85 5.30 24.34
N HIS A 340 18.04 4.65 23.51
CA HIS A 340 16.58 4.59 23.59
C HIS A 340 16.03 3.37 24.34
N ALA A 341 16.91 2.53 24.91
CA ALA A 341 16.49 1.34 25.64
C ALA A 341 15.67 1.71 26.89
N ARG A 342 14.44 1.20 27.00
CA ARG A 342 13.53 1.52 28.11
C ARG A 342 12.34 0.59 28.18
N LYS A 343 11.73 0.53 29.37
CA LYS A 343 10.39 -0.04 29.54
C LYS A 343 9.32 1.00 29.22
N LEU A 344 8.32 0.61 28.45
CA LEU A 344 7.16 1.41 28.08
C LEU A 344 6.14 1.36 29.22
N SER A 345 5.44 2.47 29.46
CA SER A 345 4.41 2.58 30.50
C SER A 345 3.19 1.69 30.26
N GLN A 346 2.97 1.28 29.01
CA GLN A 346 1.94 0.32 28.61
C GLN A 346 2.50 -0.71 27.63
N PRO A 347 2.11 -1.99 27.76
CA PRO A 347 2.47 -3.02 26.80
C PRO A 347 1.90 -2.70 25.41
N GLN A 348 2.73 -2.87 24.40
CA GLN A 348 2.35 -2.82 22.99
C GLN A 348 1.86 -4.22 22.61
N HIS A 349 0.55 -4.46 22.68
CA HIS A 349 -0.02 -5.80 22.44
C HIS A 349 0.32 -6.37 21.06
N GLY A 350 0.54 -5.52 20.05
CA GLY A 350 1.02 -5.89 18.71
C GLY A 350 2.48 -6.38 18.63
N TRP A 351 3.26 -6.27 19.72
CA TRP A 351 4.67 -6.66 19.73
C TRP A 351 4.93 -8.14 20.03
N ARG A 352 3.88 -8.96 20.14
CA ARG A 352 4.00 -10.42 20.30
C ARG A 352 4.60 -11.12 19.07
N SER A 353 4.39 -10.57 17.87
CA SER A 353 4.94 -11.14 16.62
C SER A 353 6.41 -10.77 16.41
N THR A 354 7.20 -11.62 15.78
CA THR A 354 8.65 -11.41 15.59
C THR A 354 8.96 -10.13 14.83
N PHE A 355 8.20 -9.84 13.77
CA PHE A 355 8.38 -8.66 12.92
C PHE A 355 7.03 -7.99 12.66
N ALA A 356 6.94 -6.67 12.88
CA ALA A 356 5.69 -5.92 12.76
C ALA A 356 5.92 -4.45 12.39
N LYS A 357 4.94 -3.81 11.76
CA LYS A 357 5.01 -2.37 11.47
C LYS A 357 4.88 -1.56 12.77
N VAL A 358 5.66 -0.50 12.88
CA VAL A 358 5.64 0.45 14.00
C VAL A 358 5.04 1.75 13.51
N GLN A 359 4.05 2.25 14.26
CA GLN A 359 3.48 3.56 13.98
C GLN A 359 4.54 4.65 14.15
N PRO A 360 4.68 5.61 13.22
CA PRO A 360 5.64 6.70 13.33
C PRO A 360 5.54 7.48 14.66
N THR A 361 4.34 7.62 15.20
CA THR A 361 4.10 8.26 16.50
C THR A 361 4.70 7.48 17.67
N LEU A 362 4.61 6.16 17.67
CA LEU A 362 5.25 5.32 18.69
C LEU A 362 6.78 5.42 18.57
N PHE A 363 7.32 5.43 17.35
CA PHE A 363 8.76 5.59 17.13
C PHE A 363 9.27 6.97 17.59
N ALA A 364 8.53 8.03 17.29
CA ALA A 364 8.83 9.38 17.77
C ALA A 364 8.81 9.44 19.30
N ARG A 365 7.83 8.80 19.96
CA ARG A 365 7.79 8.69 21.43
C ARG A 365 9.01 7.94 21.97
N ILE A 366 9.43 6.85 21.32
CA ILE A 366 10.61 6.05 21.69
C ILE A 366 11.88 6.91 21.62
N THR A 367 12.01 7.71 20.57
CA THR A 367 13.19 8.54 20.31
C THR A 367 13.23 9.85 21.11
N ALA A 368 12.09 10.40 21.52
CA ALA A 368 12.01 11.68 22.24
C ALA A 368 12.37 11.65 23.74
N GLY A 369 12.59 10.48 24.36
CA GLY A 369 13.17 10.38 25.71
C GLY A 369 12.39 11.02 26.88
N VAL A 370 11.08 11.27 26.79
CA VAL A 370 10.35 11.98 27.87
C VAL A 370 9.95 11.07 29.03
N THR A 371 10.54 11.31 30.20
CA THR A 371 10.01 10.97 31.52
C THR A 371 8.75 11.79 31.79
N GLU A 372 7.63 11.12 32.04
CA GLU A 372 6.42 11.74 32.56
C GLU A 372 6.71 12.35 33.94
N SER A 373 6.82 13.68 34.00
CA SER A 373 6.55 14.47 35.20
C SER A 373 6.00 15.81 34.75
N GLY A 374 4.86 16.19 35.34
CA GLY A 374 3.98 17.23 34.84
C GLY A 374 4.60 18.63 34.83
N SER A 375 4.41 19.33 33.71
CA SER A 375 3.77 20.64 33.67
C SER A 375 3.50 20.96 32.20
N GLU A 376 2.22 20.96 31.82
CA GLU A 376 1.80 21.59 30.58
C GLU A 376 2.16 23.08 30.67
N SER A 377 3.11 23.51 29.86
CA SER A 377 3.22 24.89 29.44
C SER A 377 3.43 24.89 27.93
N ALA A 378 2.51 25.61 27.28
CA ALA A 378 2.52 25.91 25.88
C ALA A 378 3.81 26.65 25.50
N GLU A 379 4.44 26.24 24.40
CA GLU A 379 4.99 27.15 23.39
C GLU A 379 5.52 26.36 22.16
N LEU A 380 4.90 26.68 21.01
CA LEU A 380 5.48 26.77 19.66
C LEU A 380 6.61 25.81 19.25
N TYR A 381 6.28 24.91 18.33
CA TYR A 381 7.14 24.67 17.16
C TYR A 381 6.32 24.76 15.87
N ALA A 382 6.59 25.83 15.13
CA ALA A 382 6.21 25.99 13.74
C ALA A 382 6.96 24.97 12.86
N GLY A 383 6.27 24.41 11.86
CA GLY A 383 6.92 23.94 10.63
C GLY A 383 7.19 22.44 10.46
N GLY A 384 6.59 21.55 11.25
CA GLY A 384 6.61 20.11 10.94
C GLY A 384 5.48 19.72 9.99
N SER A 385 5.78 19.37 8.74
CA SER A 385 4.81 18.76 7.82
C SER A 385 4.28 17.47 8.46
N VAL A 386 3.01 17.48 8.89
CA VAL A 386 2.35 16.25 9.33
C VAL A 386 2.13 15.39 8.09
N THR A 387 2.82 14.25 8.01
CA THR A 387 2.62 13.35 6.89
C THR A 387 1.26 12.66 7.01
N LEU A 388 0.50 12.72 5.93
CA LEU A 388 -0.84 12.16 5.86
C LEU A 388 -0.77 10.64 5.66
N PRO A 389 -1.69 9.87 6.28
CA PRO A 389 -1.93 8.48 5.92
C PRO A 389 -2.21 8.32 4.41
N GLU A 390 -1.77 7.21 3.81
CA GLU A 390 -1.88 6.94 2.36
C GLU A 390 -3.33 6.95 1.87
N ASP A 391 -4.24 6.36 2.64
CA ASP A 391 -5.67 6.36 2.37
C ASP A 391 -6.24 7.79 2.35
N VAL A 392 -5.89 8.62 3.34
CA VAL A 392 -6.28 10.04 3.39
C VAL A 392 -5.69 10.80 2.21
N ALA A 393 -4.41 10.59 1.88
CA ALA A 393 -3.77 11.23 0.75
C ALA A 393 -4.46 10.88 -0.59
N GLY A 394 -4.81 9.60 -0.80
CA GLY A 394 -5.54 9.15 -1.97
C GLY A 394 -6.94 9.78 -2.11
N VAL A 395 -7.63 10.00 -0.98
CA VAL A 395 -8.90 10.75 -0.97
C VAL A 395 -8.68 12.20 -1.41
N LEU A 396 -7.65 12.87 -0.88
CA LEU A 396 -7.35 14.27 -1.24
C LEU A 396 -6.95 14.41 -2.71
N GLU A 397 -6.14 13.50 -3.25
CA GLU A 397 -5.78 13.48 -4.67
C GLU A 397 -7.01 13.28 -5.56
N ALA A 398 -7.91 12.36 -5.18
CA ALA A 398 -9.17 12.17 -5.89
C ALA A 398 -10.06 13.42 -5.85
N LEU A 399 -10.12 14.11 -4.71
CA LEU A 399 -10.84 15.38 -4.56
C LEU A 399 -10.21 16.51 -5.36
N GLU A 400 -8.89 16.59 -5.46
CA GLU A 400 -8.19 17.57 -6.28
C GLU A 400 -8.50 17.35 -7.77
N ARG A 401 -8.44 16.10 -8.23
CA ARG A 401 -8.65 15.74 -9.63
C ARG A 401 -10.11 15.83 -10.09
N LYS A 402 -11.07 15.38 -9.28
CA LYS A 402 -12.49 15.23 -9.66
C LYS A 402 -13.43 16.20 -8.95
N GLY A 403 -13.02 16.79 -7.84
CA GLY A 403 -13.86 17.66 -7.00
C GLY A 403 -14.79 16.89 -6.06
N GLN A 404 -14.99 15.60 -6.32
CA GLN A 404 -15.86 14.72 -5.54
C GLN A 404 -15.43 13.25 -5.61
N VAL A 405 -15.64 12.53 -4.52
CA VAL A 405 -15.25 11.12 -4.36
C VAL A 405 -16.31 10.36 -3.59
N ILE A 406 -16.50 9.08 -3.93
CA ILE A 406 -17.31 8.12 -3.18
C ILE A 406 -16.36 7.05 -2.63
N LEU A 407 -16.35 6.92 -1.31
CA LEU A 407 -15.70 5.84 -0.58
C LEU A 407 -16.69 4.69 -0.49
N HIS A 408 -16.36 3.54 -1.06
CA HIS A 408 -17.30 2.42 -1.13
C HIS A 408 -16.71 1.10 -0.65
N GLY A 409 -17.55 0.27 -0.07
CA GLY A 409 -17.16 -1.07 0.36
C GLY A 409 -18.08 -1.62 1.45
N PRO A 410 -17.77 -2.82 1.97
CA PRO A 410 -18.57 -3.50 2.97
C PRO A 410 -18.73 -2.68 4.27
N PRO A 411 -19.74 -2.96 5.11
CA PRO A 411 -19.89 -2.26 6.38
C PRO A 411 -18.74 -2.55 7.33
N GLY A 412 -18.45 -1.58 8.22
CA GLY A 412 -17.40 -1.72 9.23
C GLY A 412 -15.96 -1.59 8.72
N THR A 413 -15.73 -1.14 7.49
CA THR A 413 -14.39 -0.97 6.89
C THR A 413 -13.75 0.40 7.13
N GLY A 414 -14.43 1.31 7.85
CA GLY A 414 -13.87 2.61 8.22
C GLY A 414 -14.07 3.74 7.20
N LYS A 415 -15.02 3.63 6.25
CA LYS A 415 -15.33 4.68 5.26
C LYS A 415 -15.60 6.05 5.86
N THR A 416 -16.49 6.14 6.85
CA THR A 416 -16.82 7.41 7.53
C THR A 416 -15.65 7.94 8.33
N ARG A 417 -14.85 7.06 8.95
CA ARG A 417 -13.58 7.42 9.62
C ARG A 417 -12.60 8.05 8.61
N LEU A 418 -12.47 7.46 7.43
CA LEU A 418 -11.60 7.97 6.36
C LEU A 418 -12.09 9.34 5.83
N ALA A 419 -13.40 9.50 5.60
CA ALA A 419 -14.00 10.77 5.19
C ALA A 419 -13.71 11.90 6.21
N LEU A 420 -13.88 11.62 7.50
CA LEU A 420 -13.55 12.54 8.59
C LEU A 420 -12.04 12.79 8.71
N GLY A 421 -11.20 11.80 8.36
CA GLY A 421 -9.76 11.97 8.28
C GLY A 421 -9.36 12.98 7.18
N ALA A 422 -9.93 12.84 5.99
CA ALA A 422 -9.73 13.81 4.90
C ALA A 422 -10.24 15.21 5.29
N ALA A 423 -11.34 15.30 6.04
CA ALA A 423 -11.86 16.56 6.56
C ALA A 423 -10.87 17.25 7.52
N LEU A 424 -10.29 16.50 8.47
CA LEU A 424 -9.26 17.02 9.36
C LEU A 424 -8.03 17.52 8.58
N ALA A 425 -7.59 16.77 7.57
CA ALA A 425 -6.47 17.16 6.73
C ALA A 425 -6.75 18.49 5.98
N LEU A 426 -7.94 18.63 5.36
CA LEU A 426 -8.36 19.86 4.69
C LEU A 426 -8.53 21.05 5.65
N ALA A 427 -8.86 20.77 6.91
CA ALA A 427 -8.96 21.80 7.95
C ALA A 427 -7.58 22.24 8.50
N GLY A 428 -6.48 21.66 8.03
CA GLY A 428 -5.14 21.91 8.56
C GLY A 428 -4.88 21.25 9.92
N ARG A 429 -5.72 20.27 10.30
CA ARG A 429 -5.70 19.53 11.58
C ARG A 429 -5.20 18.10 11.39
N ALA A 430 -4.24 17.91 10.47
CA ALA A 430 -3.66 16.61 10.17
C ALA A 430 -2.97 15.98 11.39
N ASP A 431 -2.48 16.80 12.32
CA ASP A 431 -1.91 16.38 13.62
C ASP A 431 -2.90 15.55 14.45
N ALA A 432 -4.20 15.86 14.34
CA ALA A 432 -5.25 15.16 15.08
C ALA A 432 -5.51 13.74 14.57
N LEU A 433 -5.12 13.41 13.32
CA LEU A 433 -5.36 12.08 12.73
C LEU A 433 -4.78 10.95 13.59
N ASN A 434 -3.56 11.17 14.10
CA ASN A 434 -2.81 10.21 14.89
C ASN A 434 -2.94 10.43 16.41
N SER A 435 -3.84 11.32 16.84
CA SER A 435 -4.09 11.58 18.25
C SER A 435 -4.96 10.48 18.89
N ALA A 436 -5.03 10.46 20.22
CA ALA A 436 -5.92 9.55 20.96
C ALA A 436 -7.39 9.71 20.52
N PRO A 437 -8.24 8.65 20.63
CA PRO A 437 -9.63 8.68 20.17
C PRO A 437 -10.43 9.90 20.62
N ASP A 438 -10.36 10.27 21.90
CA ASP A 438 -11.09 11.42 22.44
C ASP A 438 -10.64 12.75 21.84
N ARG A 439 -9.32 12.94 21.67
CA ARG A 439 -8.76 14.16 21.05
C ARG A 439 -9.13 14.24 19.58
N ARG A 440 -9.12 13.10 18.87
CA ARG A 440 -9.53 13.02 17.47
C ARG A 440 -11.01 13.35 17.33
N ALA A 441 -11.86 12.80 18.18
CA ALA A 441 -13.29 13.08 18.20
C ALA A 441 -13.57 14.56 18.50
N ALA A 442 -12.84 15.16 19.46
CA ALA A 442 -12.94 16.59 19.74
C ALA A 442 -12.52 17.45 18.53
N ALA A 443 -11.41 17.12 17.87
CA ALA A 443 -10.96 17.82 16.67
C ALA A 443 -11.96 17.69 15.50
N GLN A 444 -12.57 16.52 15.33
CA GLN A 444 -13.63 16.30 14.33
C GLN A 444 -14.85 17.16 14.65
N ALA A 445 -15.32 17.17 15.91
CA ALA A 445 -16.46 17.97 16.33
C ALA A 445 -16.21 19.47 16.16
N GLU A 446 -15.00 19.96 16.46
CA GLU A 446 -14.60 21.34 16.22
C GLU A 446 -14.58 21.67 14.73
N THR A 447 -14.01 20.79 13.91
CA THR A 447 -13.94 20.96 12.46
C THR A 447 -15.33 21.02 11.80
N LEU A 448 -16.28 20.24 12.29
CA LEU A 448 -17.67 20.28 11.81
C LEU A 448 -18.43 21.54 12.26
N ARG A 449 -17.97 22.22 13.32
CA ARG A 449 -18.57 23.48 13.80
C ARG A 449 -18.00 24.72 13.11
N ASP A 450 -16.85 24.60 12.48
CA ASP A 450 -16.15 25.68 11.76
C ASP A 450 -16.92 26.19 10.52
N GLY A 451 -17.98 25.48 10.09
CA GLY A 451 -18.85 25.90 8.99
C GLY A 451 -18.23 25.81 7.59
N ARG A 452 -16.95 25.40 7.49
CA ARG A 452 -16.31 25.01 6.21
C ARG A 452 -16.62 23.57 5.81
N ILE A 453 -16.88 22.71 6.79
CA ILE A 453 -17.14 21.29 6.58
C ILE A 453 -18.54 20.97 7.09
N HIS A 454 -19.42 20.54 6.20
CA HIS A 454 -20.77 20.11 6.52
C HIS A 454 -20.86 18.59 6.34
N MET A 455 -21.53 17.91 7.27
CA MET A 455 -21.80 16.49 7.16
C MET A 455 -23.31 16.25 7.23
N VAL A 456 -23.82 15.49 6.27
CA VAL A 456 -25.22 15.04 6.20
C VAL A 456 -25.26 13.55 5.96
N THR A 457 -26.38 12.91 6.29
CA THR A 457 -26.62 11.49 6.01
C THR A 457 -27.86 11.38 5.13
N PHE A 458 -27.76 10.69 3.99
CA PHE A 458 -28.90 10.47 3.12
C PHE A 458 -29.78 9.32 3.63
N HIS A 459 -31.07 9.48 3.44
CA HIS A 459 -32.11 8.50 3.78
C HIS A 459 -33.23 8.55 2.75
N PRO A 460 -34.12 7.55 2.66
CA PRO A 460 -35.12 7.47 1.58
C PRO A 460 -36.05 8.69 1.45
N SER A 461 -36.28 9.42 2.55
CA SER A 461 -37.09 10.65 2.55
C SER A 461 -36.29 11.94 2.31
N TYR A 462 -34.98 11.88 2.11
CA TYR A 462 -34.14 13.05 1.88
C TYR A 462 -34.33 13.53 0.43
N GLY A 463 -34.70 14.79 0.25
CA GLY A 463 -35.16 15.32 -1.04
C GLY A 463 -34.41 16.56 -1.52
N TYR A 464 -34.82 17.03 -2.70
CA TYR A 464 -34.35 18.29 -3.28
C TYR A 464 -34.64 19.48 -2.35
N GLU A 465 -35.77 19.43 -1.64
CA GLU A 465 -36.28 20.47 -0.75
C GLU A 465 -35.41 20.68 0.49
N ASP A 466 -34.64 19.67 0.89
CA ASP A 466 -33.68 19.74 2.00
C ASP A 466 -32.25 20.00 1.52
N PHE A 467 -31.90 19.52 0.33
CA PHE A 467 -30.56 19.64 -0.20
C PHE A 467 -30.31 20.97 -0.92
N VAL A 468 -31.26 21.39 -1.76
CA VAL A 468 -31.13 22.55 -2.66
C VAL A 468 -32.01 23.70 -2.19
N GLU A 469 -33.33 23.62 -2.33
CA GLU A 469 -34.26 24.65 -1.88
C GLU A 469 -35.68 24.11 -1.77
N GLY A 470 -36.42 24.56 -0.75
CA GLY A 470 -37.78 24.09 -0.51
C GLY A 470 -38.60 25.04 0.34
N PHE A 471 -39.92 24.96 0.20
CA PHE A 471 -40.85 25.71 1.03
C PHE A 471 -40.95 25.09 2.42
N LYS A 472 -40.59 25.85 3.46
CA LYS A 472 -40.63 25.44 4.87
C LYS A 472 -41.54 26.39 5.67
N PRO A 473 -42.18 25.93 6.75
CA PRO A 473 -42.98 26.80 7.62
C PRO A 473 -42.16 28.00 8.12
N ASP A 474 -42.69 29.20 7.95
CA ASP A 474 -42.12 30.43 8.51
C ASP A 474 -42.50 30.53 9.99
N LEU A 475 -41.54 30.25 10.87
CA LEU A 475 -41.73 30.30 12.33
C LEU A 475 -41.88 31.74 12.86
N GLY A 476 -41.55 32.76 12.06
CA GLY A 476 -41.70 34.18 12.42
C GLY A 476 -43.05 34.77 12.03
N ALA A 477 -43.88 34.06 11.27
CA ALA A 477 -45.16 34.54 10.80
C ALA A 477 -46.20 34.56 11.95
N THR A 478 -46.76 35.75 12.24
CA THR A 478 -47.76 35.95 13.31
C THR A 478 -49.21 36.03 12.81
N GLY A 479 -49.44 35.83 11.50
CA GLY A 479 -50.77 35.88 10.88
C GLY A 479 -51.57 34.58 11.06
N PRO A 480 -52.89 34.60 10.79
CA PRO A 480 -53.69 33.39 10.78
C PRO A 480 -53.33 32.50 9.57
N GLY A 481 -52.95 31.24 9.84
CA GLY A 481 -52.66 30.22 8.81
C GLY A 481 -51.19 29.79 8.73
N LEU A 482 -50.91 28.74 7.93
CA LEU A 482 -49.55 28.28 7.67
C LEU A 482 -48.90 29.14 6.58
N THR A 483 -47.89 29.92 6.96
CA THR A 483 -47.06 30.66 5.99
C THR A 483 -45.84 29.81 5.63
N LEU A 484 -45.57 29.67 4.34
CA LEU A 484 -44.39 28.96 3.83
C LEU A 484 -43.38 29.97 3.29
N ALA A 485 -42.15 29.91 3.78
CA ALA A 485 -41.02 30.63 3.23
C ALA A 485 -40.18 29.68 2.38
N LEU A 486 -39.68 30.18 1.25
CA LEU A 486 -38.70 29.44 0.45
C LEU A 486 -37.34 29.54 1.14
N THR A 487 -36.76 28.40 1.49
CA THR A 487 -35.52 28.32 2.28
C THR A 487 -34.47 27.53 1.51
N ASP A 488 -33.23 28.00 1.58
CA ASP A 488 -32.07 27.32 1.02
C ASP A 488 -31.76 26.04 1.81
N GLY A 489 -31.44 24.98 1.07
CA GLY A 489 -30.98 23.72 1.60
C GLY A 489 -29.50 23.75 1.99
N VAL A 490 -28.99 22.59 2.39
CA VAL A 490 -27.61 22.47 2.91
C VAL A 490 -26.56 22.85 1.85
N PHE A 491 -26.79 22.52 0.58
CA PHE A 491 -25.79 22.68 -0.47
C PHE A 491 -25.67 24.13 -0.96
N PRO A 492 -26.75 24.87 -1.24
CA PRO A 492 -26.64 26.31 -1.53
C PRO A 492 -26.12 27.13 -0.36
N THR A 493 -26.45 26.75 0.88
CA THR A 493 -25.89 27.39 2.08
C THR A 493 -24.36 27.25 2.11
N LEU A 494 -23.85 26.04 1.90
CA LEU A 494 -22.40 25.77 1.80
C LEU A 494 -21.76 26.55 0.64
N CYS A 495 -22.39 26.56 -0.54
CA CYS A 495 -21.89 27.27 -1.72
C CYS A 495 -21.85 28.79 -1.50
N THR A 496 -22.80 29.35 -0.75
CA THR A 496 -22.80 30.78 -0.40
C THR A 496 -21.60 31.11 0.47
N HIS A 497 -21.32 30.30 1.50
CA HIS A 497 -20.13 30.48 2.33
C HIS A 497 -18.82 30.29 1.55
N ALA A 498 -18.78 29.32 0.63
CA ALA A 498 -17.63 29.07 -0.22
C ALA A 498 -17.35 30.21 -1.19
N SER A 499 -18.40 30.83 -1.75
CA SER A 499 -18.27 31.99 -2.64
C SER A 499 -17.69 33.22 -1.92
N ALA A 500 -18.01 33.39 -0.63
CA ALA A 500 -17.50 34.50 0.17
C ALA A 500 -16.03 34.34 0.57
N ARG A 501 -15.48 33.12 0.49
CA ARG A 501 -14.12 32.75 0.93
C ARG A 501 -13.42 31.90 -0.14
N PRO A 502 -13.03 32.49 -1.28
CA PRO A 502 -12.55 31.74 -2.45
C PRO A 502 -11.20 31.03 -2.23
N ASP A 503 -10.39 31.52 -1.29
CA ASP A 503 -9.08 30.94 -0.96
C ASP A 503 -9.17 29.75 0.02
N GLU A 504 -10.36 29.49 0.58
CA GLU A 504 -10.61 28.38 1.51
C GLU A 504 -11.33 27.23 0.79
N THR A 505 -11.00 25.99 1.16
CA THR A 505 -11.72 24.81 0.66
C THR A 505 -12.91 24.49 1.57
N PHE A 506 -14.06 24.23 0.96
CA PHE A 506 -15.29 23.81 1.64
C PHE A 506 -15.59 22.36 1.32
N LEU A 507 -16.04 21.60 2.29
CA LEU A 507 -16.30 20.17 2.15
C LEU A 507 -17.74 19.83 2.56
N LEU A 508 -18.41 19.07 1.71
CA LEU A 508 -19.65 18.37 2.05
C LEU A 508 -19.36 16.87 2.16
N ILE A 509 -19.59 16.30 3.34
CA ILE A 509 -19.59 14.86 3.56
C ILE A 509 -21.04 14.38 3.49
N ILE A 510 -21.32 13.42 2.62
CA ILE A 510 -22.61 12.76 2.46
C ILE A 510 -22.45 11.30 2.88
N ASP A 511 -22.81 11.00 4.11
CA ASP A 511 -22.79 9.64 4.62
C ASP A 511 -23.99 8.86 4.05
N GLU A 512 -23.82 7.57 3.78
CA GLU A 512 -24.86 6.71 3.19
C GLU A 512 -25.46 7.28 1.88
N ILE A 513 -24.60 7.81 1.00
CA ILE A 513 -25.00 8.57 -0.21
C ILE A 513 -25.96 7.80 -1.12
N ASN A 514 -25.89 6.47 -1.12
CA ASN A 514 -26.72 5.61 -1.94
C ASN A 514 -28.13 5.38 -1.37
N ARG A 515 -28.40 5.71 -0.10
CA ARG A 515 -29.75 5.61 0.50
C ARG A 515 -30.73 6.69 0.04
N GLY A 516 -30.26 7.66 -0.75
CA GLY A 516 -31.08 8.70 -1.37
C GLY A 516 -31.13 8.58 -2.90
N ASP A 517 -32.23 9.05 -3.49
CA ASP A 517 -32.37 9.18 -4.94
C ASP A 517 -31.52 10.36 -5.44
N LEU A 518 -30.27 10.08 -5.83
CA LEU A 518 -29.32 11.14 -6.17
C LEU A 518 -29.76 12.05 -7.33
N PRO A 519 -30.25 11.53 -8.47
CA PRO A 519 -30.80 12.39 -9.53
C PRO A 519 -31.86 13.35 -9.01
N ARG A 520 -32.78 12.88 -8.15
CA ARG A 520 -33.83 13.72 -7.57
C ARG A 520 -33.26 14.74 -6.57
N ILE A 521 -32.36 14.33 -5.69
CA ILE A 521 -31.79 15.18 -4.65
C ILE A 521 -30.95 16.31 -5.25
N PHE A 522 -30.08 16.00 -6.22
CA PHE A 522 -29.23 17.00 -6.85
C PHE A 522 -29.96 17.82 -7.92
N GLY A 523 -31.03 17.30 -8.52
CA GLY A 523 -31.83 18.00 -9.54
C GLY A 523 -30.98 18.52 -10.70
N GLU A 524 -31.13 19.79 -11.04
CA GLU A 524 -30.34 20.48 -12.08
C GLU A 524 -28.84 20.60 -11.74
N LEU A 525 -28.47 20.54 -10.46
CA LEU A 525 -27.09 20.73 -10.01
C LEU A 525 -26.19 19.55 -10.33
N VAL A 526 -26.78 18.41 -10.74
CA VAL A 526 -26.07 17.25 -11.24
C VAL A 526 -25.02 17.63 -12.30
N THR A 527 -25.30 18.63 -13.14
CA THR A 527 -24.35 19.13 -14.15
C THR A 527 -23.20 19.93 -13.55
N LEU A 528 -23.44 20.68 -12.48
CA LEU A 528 -22.45 21.55 -11.82
C LEU A 528 -21.52 20.81 -10.85
N LEU A 529 -21.70 19.50 -10.69
CA LEU A 529 -20.76 18.68 -9.93
C LEU A 529 -19.38 18.62 -10.61
N GLU A 530 -19.34 18.58 -11.94
CA GLU A 530 -18.08 18.51 -12.70
C GLU A 530 -17.25 19.79 -12.49
N LEU A 531 -15.98 19.65 -12.12
CA LEU A 531 -15.10 20.77 -11.74
C LEU A 531 -15.01 21.86 -12.81
N ASP A 532 -14.95 21.49 -14.09
CA ASP A 532 -14.88 22.39 -15.25
C ASP A 532 -16.20 23.15 -15.50
N LYS A 533 -17.31 22.68 -14.93
CA LYS A 533 -18.63 23.31 -15.04
C LYS A 533 -18.99 24.14 -13.81
N ARG A 534 -18.16 24.14 -12.78
CA ARG A 534 -18.35 24.99 -11.60
C ARG A 534 -18.15 26.45 -11.97
N GLY A 535 -18.96 27.32 -11.37
CA GLY A 535 -19.09 28.73 -11.75
C GLY A 535 -20.03 28.99 -12.93
N LEU A 536 -20.53 27.96 -13.64
CA LEU A 536 -21.55 28.16 -14.66
C LEU A 536 -22.89 28.51 -14.00
N PRO A 537 -23.55 29.61 -14.42
CA PRO A 537 -24.87 29.97 -13.90
C PRO A 537 -25.96 29.05 -14.45
N LEU A 538 -26.78 28.50 -13.56
CA LEU A 538 -28.04 27.81 -13.88
C LEU A 538 -29.20 28.47 -13.14
N ALA A 539 -30.40 28.45 -13.72
CA ALA A 539 -31.60 28.91 -13.04
C ALA A 539 -32.19 27.75 -12.22
N LEU A 540 -32.39 27.96 -10.92
CA LEU A 540 -32.98 26.94 -10.06
C LEU A 540 -34.46 26.71 -10.39
N SER A 541 -34.92 25.48 -10.18
CA SER A 541 -36.25 25.01 -10.59
C SER A 541 -37.38 25.71 -9.85
N VAL A 542 -37.21 26.00 -8.56
CA VAL A 542 -38.27 26.52 -7.68
C VAL A 542 -38.19 28.05 -7.61
N SER A 543 -37.06 28.59 -7.17
CA SER A 543 -36.86 30.04 -7.01
C SER A 543 -36.66 30.80 -8.31
N ARG A 544 -36.26 30.11 -9.41
CA ARG A 544 -35.80 30.71 -10.68
C ARG A 544 -34.58 31.61 -10.55
N ARG A 545 -33.96 31.70 -9.36
CA ARG A 545 -32.75 32.51 -9.17
C ARG A 545 -31.57 31.83 -9.86
N THR A 546 -30.64 32.65 -10.34
CA THR A 546 -29.39 32.16 -10.88
C THR A 546 -28.49 31.64 -9.76
N PHE A 547 -27.98 30.42 -9.91
CA PHE A 547 -27.12 29.74 -8.96
C PHE A 547 -25.92 29.10 -9.68
N SER A 548 -24.78 29.03 -9.01
CA SER A 548 -23.60 28.33 -9.52
C SER A 548 -22.88 27.65 -8.35
N VAL A 549 -22.22 26.52 -8.61
CA VAL A 549 -21.40 25.84 -7.61
C VAL A 549 -19.97 26.41 -7.66
N PRO A 550 -19.40 26.89 -6.54
CA PRO A 550 -18.05 27.44 -6.51
C PRO A 550 -16.95 26.39 -6.74
N PRO A 551 -15.82 26.76 -7.37
CA PRO A 551 -14.73 25.83 -7.66
C PRO A 551 -14.02 25.30 -6.41
N ASN A 552 -14.15 25.96 -5.25
CA ASN A 552 -13.54 25.59 -3.97
C ASN A 552 -14.41 24.68 -3.07
N VAL A 553 -15.58 24.23 -3.54
CA VAL A 553 -16.39 23.21 -2.85
C VAL A 553 -15.82 21.80 -3.11
N ARG A 554 -15.99 20.84 -2.22
CA ARG A 554 -15.59 19.42 -2.41
C ARG A 554 -16.67 18.53 -1.83
N ILE A 555 -16.83 17.31 -2.36
CA ILE A 555 -17.85 16.36 -1.87
C ILE A 555 -17.23 15.00 -1.62
N ILE A 556 -17.40 14.45 -0.42
CA ILE A 556 -17.09 13.05 -0.10
C ILE A 556 -18.40 12.32 0.18
N GLY A 557 -18.70 11.28 -0.58
CA GLY A 557 -19.77 10.33 -0.28
C GLY A 557 -19.22 9.08 0.39
N THR A 558 -19.95 8.49 1.34
CA THR A 558 -19.69 7.12 1.81
C THR A 558 -20.81 6.20 1.32
N MET A 559 -20.47 4.98 0.93
CA MET A 559 -21.39 4.04 0.31
C MET A 559 -21.19 2.62 0.84
N ASN A 560 -22.19 2.06 1.52
CA ASN A 560 -22.20 0.63 1.83
C ASN A 560 -22.63 -0.16 0.59
N THR A 561 -21.84 -1.14 0.18
CA THR A 561 -22.11 -1.93 -1.03
C THR A 561 -22.97 -3.17 -0.79
N ALA A 562 -23.03 -3.67 0.45
CA ALA A 562 -23.83 -4.84 0.82
C ALA A 562 -25.35 -4.57 0.95
N ASP A 563 -25.74 -3.33 1.18
CA ASP A 563 -27.13 -2.98 1.46
C ASP A 563 -28.01 -3.20 0.19
N ARG A 564 -28.99 -4.10 0.29
CA ARG A 564 -29.89 -4.45 -0.85
C ARG A 564 -31.09 -3.51 -1.00
N SER A 565 -31.31 -2.62 -0.02
CA SER A 565 -32.48 -1.73 0.08
C SER A 565 -32.33 -0.41 -0.69
N ILE A 566 -31.40 -0.35 -1.64
CA ILE A 566 -30.86 0.89 -2.18
C ILE A 566 -31.19 1.06 -3.68
N SER A 567 -31.51 2.29 -4.08
CA SER A 567 -31.54 2.68 -5.50
C SER A 567 -30.16 2.51 -6.14
N HIS A 568 -30.09 1.82 -7.29
CA HIS A 568 -28.88 1.79 -8.10
C HIS A 568 -28.40 3.21 -8.39
N LEU A 569 -27.11 3.46 -8.18
CA LEU A 569 -26.51 4.76 -8.45
C LEU A 569 -26.64 5.08 -9.94
N ASP A 570 -27.38 6.15 -10.26
CA ASP A 570 -27.59 6.58 -11.65
C ASP A 570 -26.25 6.80 -12.38
N ALA A 571 -26.17 6.33 -13.62
CA ALA A 571 -24.93 6.35 -14.40
C ALA A 571 -24.41 7.77 -14.66
N ALA A 572 -25.30 8.76 -14.81
CA ALA A 572 -24.91 10.14 -15.03
C ALA A 572 -24.33 10.76 -13.75
N VAL A 573 -24.87 10.45 -12.57
CA VAL A 573 -24.28 10.89 -11.31
C VAL A 573 -22.96 10.14 -11.06
N ARG A 574 -22.94 8.82 -11.26
CA ARG A 574 -21.75 7.97 -11.07
C ARG A 574 -20.51 8.50 -11.79
N ARG A 575 -20.58 8.83 -13.08
CA ARG A 575 -19.41 9.30 -13.85
C ARG A 575 -18.77 10.59 -13.32
N ARG A 576 -19.48 11.34 -12.47
CA ARG A 576 -19.02 12.62 -11.90
C ARG A 576 -18.23 12.42 -10.62
N PHE A 577 -18.33 11.28 -9.94
CA PHE A 577 -17.54 10.94 -8.76
C PHE A 577 -16.31 10.10 -9.13
N ALA A 578 -15.22 10.26 -8.37
CA ALA A 578 -14.20 9.23 -8.25
C ALA A 578 -14.69 8.12 -7.30
N PHE A 579 -14.35 6.86 -7.54
CA PHE A 579 -14.71 5.74 -6.67
C PHE A 579 -13.44 5.17 -6.06
N LEU A 580 -13.35 5.18 -4.73
CA LEU A 580 -12.24 4.59 -4.00
C LEU A 580 -12.77 3.42 -3.15
N PRO A 581 -12.28 2.19 -3.37
CA PRO A 581 -12.67 1.04 -2.58
C PRO A 581 -12.05 1.11 -1.17
N VAL A 582 -12.83 0.75 -0.16
CA VAL A 582 -12.40 0.65 1.25
C VAL A 582 -12.77 -0.75 1.76
N GLY A 583 -11.79 -1.65 1.71
CA GLY A 583 -11.95 -3.06 2.09
C GLY A 583 -11.71 -3.34 3.57
N PRO A 584 -11.99 -4.57 4.03
CA PRO A 584 -11.55 -5.03 5.35
C PRO A 584 -10.04 -4.95 5.49
N ASP A 585 -9.57 -4.68 6.71
CA ASP A 585 -8.14 -4.54 7.02
C ASP A 585 -7.80 -5.46 8.20
N PRO A 586 -7.29 -6.67 7.93
CA PRO A 586 -6.86 -7.60 8.97
C PRO A 586 -5.74 -7.04 9.86
N ASP A 587 -4.91 -6.11 9.36
CA ASP A 587 -3.83 -5.53 10.15
C ASP A 587 -4.36 -4.56 11.23
N ALA A 588 -5.59 -4.05 11.07
CA ALA A 588 -6.26 -3.23 12.07
C ALA A 588 -6.68 -4.01 13.32
N VAL A 589 -6.84 -5.34 13.23
CA VAL A 589 -7.33 -6.21 14.32
C VAL A 589 -6.24 -7.16 14.82
N PHE A 590 -5.08 -6.59 15.15
CA PHE A 590 -3.94 -7.36 15.65
C PHE A 590 -4.22 -7.94 17.05
N GLY A 591 -3.93 -9.23 17.26
CA GLY A 591 -4.01 -9.85 18.58
C GLY A 591 -4.71 -11.20 18.59
N THR A 592 -4.88 -11.75 19.79
CA THR A 592 -5.52 -13.04 20.00
C THR A 592 -6.56 -12.96 21.11
N VAL A 593 -7.62 -13.76 20.98
CA VAL A 593 -8.60 -14.03 22.04
C VAL A 593 -8.56 -15.52 22.33
N GLY A 594 -8.05 -15.90 23.50
CA GLY A 594 -7.68 -17.28 23.77
C GLY A 594 -6.73 -17.82 22.66
N PRO A 595 -7.06 -18.95 22.02
CA PRO A 595 -6.28 -19.51 20.91
C PRO A 595 -6.58 -18.85 19.54
N LEU A 596 -7.59 -17.99 19.42
CA LEU A 596 -8.01 -17.40 18.15
C LEU A 596 -7.12 -16.21 17.77
N ASP A 597 -6.49 -16.27 16.59
CA ASP A 597 -5.85 -15.11 15.97
C ASP A 597 -6.91 -14.29 15.20
N LEU A 598 -7.14 -13.04 15.61
CA LEU A 598 -8.23 -12.21 15.07
C LEU A 598 -8.03 -11.79 13.61
N ALA A 599 -6.78 -11.54 13.22
CA ALA A 599 -6.45 -11.16 11.84
C ALA A 599 -6.67 -12.33 10.89
N GLN A 600 -6.19 -13.52 11.26
CA GLN A 600 -6.43 -14.76 10.50
C GLN A 600 -7.91 -15.14 10.47
N PHE A 601 -8.60 -14.97 11.59
CA PHE A 601 -10.05 -15.19 11.66
C PHE A 601 -10.80 -14.30 10.68
N LEU A 602 -10.56 -12.98 10.71
CA LEU A 602 -11.22 -12.03 9.81
C LEU A 602 -10.91 -12.34 8.34
N GLU A 603 -9.65 -12.68 8.02
CA GLU A 603 -9.23 -13.03 6.66
C GLU A 603 -9.88 -14.32 6.15
N SER A 604 -9.87 -15.38 6.96
CA SER A 604 -10.48 -16.68 6.63
C SER A 604 -12.00 -16.56 6.48
N LEU A 605 -12.66 -15.85 7.41
CA LEU A 605 -14.09 -15.58 7.35
C LEU A 605 -14.44 -14.80 6.07
N ASN A 606 -13.73 -13.72 5.78
CA ASN A 606 -13.96 -12.93 4.57
C ASN A 606 -13.65 -13.67 3.27
N THR A 607 -12.73 -14.63 3.30
CA THR A 607 -12.45 -15.52 2.17
C THR A 607 -13.64 -16.45 1.90
N ARG A 608 -14.23 -17.03 2.94
CA ARG A 608 -15.43 -17.89 2.81
C ARG A 608 -16.65 -17.08 2.39
N ILE A 609 -16.84 -15.89 2.96
CA ILE A 609 -17.91 -14.96 2.57
C ILE A 609 -17.79 -14.62 1.09
N ALA A 610 -16.62 -14.17 0.63
CA ALA A 610 -16.43 -13.78 -0.77
C ALA A 610 -16.62 -14.94 -1.76
N ARG A 611 -16.34 -16.18 -1.32
CA ARG A 611 -16.54 -17.40 -2.12
C ARG A 611 -18.01 -17.78 -2.27
N HIS A 612 -18.81 -17.64 -1.21
CA HIS A 612 -20.20 -18.12 -1.16
C HIS A 612 -21.23 -17.02 -1.40
N LEU A 613 -20.86 -15.76 -1.19
CA LEU A 613 -21.62 -14.56 -1.50
C LEU A 613 -20.82 -13.77 -2.56
N ASP A 614 -20.19 -12.67 -2.17
CA ASP A 614 -19.31 -11.85 -3.00
C ASP A 614 -18.42 -10.94 -2.11
N ALA A 615 -17.56 -10.13 -2.75
CA ALA A 615 -16.65 -9.23 -2.05
C ALA A 615 -17.36 -8.08 -1.30
N ASP A 616 -18.57 -7.68 -1.73
CA ASP A 616 -19.30 -6.56 -1.13
C ASP A 616 -19.95 -6.94 0.20
N HIS A 617 -20.21 -8.23 0.44
CA HIS A 617 -20.79 -8.77 1.68
C HIS A 617 -19.74 -9.12 2.75
N GLN A 618 -18.46 -8.81 2.54
CA GLN A 618 -17.41 -9.05 3.54
C GLN A 618 -17.68 -8.27 4.84
N ILE A 619 -17.07 -8.73 5.94
CA ILE A 619 -17.14 -8.08 7.24
C ILE A 619 -15.93 -7.18 7.43
N GLY A 620 -16.16 -5.92 7.81
CA GLY A 620 -15.10 -4.99 8.13
C GLY A 620 -14.47 -5.22 9.50
N HIS A 621 -13.25 -4.70 9.68
CA HIS A 621 -12.47 -4.87 10.91
C HIS A 621 -13.10 -4.18 12.14
N ALA A 622 -13.98 -3.19 11.96
CA ALA A 622 -14.57 -2.43 13.07
C ALA A 622 -15.39 -3.28 14.05
N TYR A 623 -15.96 -4.41 13.60
CA TYR A 623 -16.69 -5.34 14.46
C TYR A 623 -15.78 -5.98 15.53
N LEU A 624 -14.49 -6.11 15.25
CA LEU A 624 -13.50 -6.68 16.17
C LEU A 624 -12.72 -5.59 16.92
N LEU A 625 -13.17 -4.33 16.85
CA LEU A 625 -12.59 -3.21 17.58
C LEU A 625 -13.54 -2.72 18.68
N ARG A 626 -12.98 -2.37 19.84
CA ARG A 626 -13.65 -1.64 20.90
C ARG A 626 -12.81 -0.42 21.28
N ASP A 627 -13.43 0.75 21.26
CA ASP A 627 -12.76 2.03 21.55
C ASP A 627 -11.50 2.31 20.70
N GLY A 628 -11.49 1.74 19.48
CA GLY A 628 -10.39 1.86 18.52
C GLY A 628 -9.28 0.82 18.69
N GLU A 629 -9.40 -0.11 19.64
CA GLU A 629 -8.45 -1.18 19.91
C GLU A 629 -9.06 -2.56 19.64
N PRO A 630 -8.27 -3.57 19.21
CA PRO A 630 -8.77 -4.93 19.03
C PRO A 630 -9.37 -5.52 20.31
N ILE A 631 -10.46 -6.28 20.16
CA ILE A 631 -11.04 -7.03 21.29
C ILE A 631 -10.00 -8.02 21.86
N ALA A 632 -10.02 -8.22 23.18
CA ALA A 632 -8.98 -8.97 23.86
C ALA A 632 -9.50 -10.08 24.78
N THR A 633 -10.82 -10.25 24.91
CA THR A 633 -11.44 -11.21 25.82
C THR A 633 -12.44 -12.11 25.09
N GLU A 634 -12.58 -13.34 25.57
CA GLU A 634 -13.49 -14.35 25.05
C GLU A 634 -14.95 -13.88 25.13
N ASP A 635 -15.31 -13.19 26.22
CA ASP A 635 -16.66 -12.62 26.39
C ASP A 635 -16.98 -11.56 25.33
N ALA A 636 -16.01 -10.68 25.02
CA ALA A 636 -16.19 -9.68 23.97
C ALA A 636 -16.31 -10.33 22.59
N LEU A 637 -15.49 -11.36 22.31
CA LEU A 637 -15.59 -12.14 21.08
C LEU A 637 -16.96 -12.81 20.95
N ALA A 638 -17.45 -13.45 22.03
CA ALA A 638 -18.75 -14.10 22.01
C ALA A 638 -19.90 -13.11 21.78
N ALA A 639 -19.83 -11.92 22.41
CA ALA A 639 -20.81 -10.86 22.19
C ALA A 639 -20.81 -10.39 20.73
N VAL A 640 -19.64 -10.08 20.16
CA VAL A 640 -19.50 -9.67 18.75
C VAL A 640 -20.01 -10.77 17.81
N PHE A 641 -19.60 -12.02 18.06
CA PHE A 641 -19.96 -13.14 17.21
C PHE A 641 -21.48 -13.37 17.18
N HIS A 642 -22.13 -13.48 18.34
CA HIS A 642 -23.54 -13.83 18.42
C HIS A 642 -24.49 -12.65 18.17
N HIS A 643 -24.09 -11.41 18.50
CA HIS A 643 -24.99 -10.27 18.43
C HIS A 643 -24.76 -9.36 17.22
N GLU A 644 -23.62 -9.47 16.54
CA GLU A 644 -23.29 -8.60 15.41
C GLU A 644 -22.96 -9.41 14.15
N VAL A 645 -22.03 -10.36 14.23
CA VAL A 645 -21.54 -11.11 13.06
C VAL A 645 -22.56 -12.13 12.55
N ILE A 646 -23.13 -12.96 13.43
CA ILE A 646 -24.14 -13.97 13.04
C ILE A 646 -25.39 -13.30 12.46
N PRO A 647 -26.04 -12.32 13.15
CA PRO A 647 -27.25 -11.68 12.60
C PRO A 647 -27.02 -10.99 11.25
N LEU A 648 -25.84 -10.37 11.05
CA LEU A 648 -25.49 -9.75 9.78
C LEU A 648 -25.42 -10.78 8.65
N LEU A 649 -24.74 -11.91 8.88
CA LEU A 649 -24.60 -12.94 7.87
C LEU A 649 -25.88 -13.74 7.64
N GLU A 650 -26.73 -13.89 8.66
CA GLU A 650 -28.09 -14.41 8.49
C GLU A 650 -28.90 -13.56 7.50
N ASP A 651 -28.83 -12.23 7.61
CA ASP A 651 -29.48 -11.30 6.67
C ASP A 651 -28.89 -11.41 5.26
N TYR A 652 -27.56 -11.45 5.15
CA TYR A 652 -26.87 -11.61 3.86
C TYR A 652 -27.20 -12.93 3.15
N CYS A 653 -27.36 -13.99 3.93
CA CYS A 653 -27.80 -15.30 3.46
C CYS A 653 -29.31 -15.38 3.20
N LEU A 654 -30.09 -14.32 3.46
CA LEU A 654 -31.55 -14.30 3.33
C LEU A 654 -32.24 -15.46 4.08
N GLY A 655 -31.74 -15.80 5.26
CA GLY A 655 -32.25 -16.91 6.06
C GLY A 655 -31.92 -18.31 5.52
N ARG A 656 -31.00 -18.44 4.55
CA ARG A 656 -30.52 -19.74 4.04
C ARG A 656 -29.51 -20.38 5.01
N ALA A 657 -30.00 -21.32 5.82
CA ALA A 657 -29.19 -22.09 6.77
C ALA A 657 -27.99 -22.79 6.12
N ASP A 658 -28.15 -23.33 4.91
CA ASP A 658 -27.09 -24.02 4.18
C ASP A 658 -25.94 -23.08 3.73
N LEU A 659 -26.24 -21.82 3.39
CA LEU A 659 -25.22 -20.83 3.07
C LEU A 659 -24.46 -20.39 4.33
N LEU A 660 -25.20 -20.16 5.41
CA LEU A 660 -24.60 -19.77 6.70
C LEU A 660 -23.69 -20.88 7.25
N HIS A 661 -24.10 -22.14 7.11
CA HIS A 661 -23.28 -23.30 7.43
C HIS A 661 -22.03 -23.40 6.56
N ARG A 662 -22.10 -23.13 5.25
CA ARG A 662 -20.91 -23.11 4.39
C ARG A 662 -19.89 -22.04 4.81
N ILE A 663 -20.34 -20.93 5.39
CA ILE A 663 -19.46 -19.88 5.90
C ILE A 663 -18.86 -20.28 7.26
N PHE A 664 -19.69 -20.72 8.20
CA PHE A 664 -19.28 -20.97 9.59
C PHE A 664 -18.89 -22.42 9.93
N GLY A 665 -19.03 -23.35 9.00
CA GLY A 665 -18.80 -24.77 9.23
C GLY A 665 -19.70 -25.31 10.35
N SER A 666 -19.14 -26.19 11.17
CA SER A 666 -19.87 -26.87 12.26
C SER A 666 -20.33 -25.96 13.40
N LEU A 667 -19.95 -24.68 13.39
CA LEU A 667 -20.41 -23.69 14.37
C LEU A 667 -21.87 -23.30 14.18
N VAL A 668 -22.45 -23.61 13.01
CA VAL A 668 -23.85 -23.34 12.67
C VAL A 668 -24.50 -24.65 12.22
N ASP A 669 -25.70 -24.92 12.71
CA ASP A 669 -26.47 -26.10 12.29
C ASP A 669 -26.93 -25.99 10.83
N THR A 670 -26.70 -27.04 10.03
CA THR A 670 -26.94 -27.02 8.57
C THR A 670 -28.42 -26.87 8.20
N ASP A 671 -29.34 -27.38 9.03
CA ASP A 671 -30.77 -27.38 8.74
C ASP A 671 -31.48 -26.14 9.28
N THR A 672 -31.08 -25.68 10.47
CA THR A 672 -31.75 -24.60 11.20
C THR A 672 -31.03 -23.27 11.12
N GLY A 673 -29.75 -23.24 10.73
CA GLY A 673 -28.91 -22.04 10.69
C GLY A 673 -28.57 -21.50 12.08
N ARG A 674 -28.91 -22.23 13.15
CA ARG A 674 -28.68 -21.75 14.51
C ARG A 674 -27.22 -21.93 14.90
N PRO A 675 -26.58 -20.91 15.52
CA PRO A 675 -25.24 -21.07 16.06
C PRO A 675 -25.24 -22.06 17.23
N ALA A 676 -24.20 -22.87 17.32
CA ALA A 676 -24.00 -23.79 18.43
C ALA A 676 -23.82 -23.02 19.75
N LEU A 677 -24.53 -23.47 20.80
CA LEU A 677 -24.44 -22.89 22.14
C LEU A 677 -23.19 -23.43 22.84
N MET A 678 -22.26 -22.54 23.19
CA MET A 678 -21.03 -22.89 23.87
C MET A 678 -20.57 -21.76 24.78
N SER A 679 -19.64 -22.07 25.70
CA SER A 679 -19.04 -21.03 26.54
C SER A 679 -18.17 -20.08 25.69
N PRO A 680 -17.91 -18.84 26.14
CA PRO A 680 -17.00 -17.93 25.44
C PRO A 680 -15.62 -18.54 25.17
N GLN A 681 -15.08 -19.32 26.11
CA GLN A 681 -13.81 -20.01 25.96
C GLN A 681 -13.86 -21.09 24.88
N ASP A 682 -14.92 -21.91 24.89
CA ASP A 682 -15.12 -22.95 23.89
C ASP A 682 -15.35 -22.34 22.50
N LEU A 683 -16.05 -21.20 22.41
CA LEU A 683 -16.24 -20.48 21.16
C LEU A 683 -14.92 -19.99 20.58
N ALA A 684 -14.05 -19.38 21.39
CA ALA A 684 -12.73 -18.96 20.93
C ALA A 684 -11.92 -20.15 20.41
N ALA A 685 -11.96 -21.29 21.10
CA ALA A 685 -11.29 -22.52 20.67
C ALA A 685 -11.90 -23.13 19.39
N ALA A 686 -13.23 -23.12 19.26
CA ALA A 686 -13.93 -23.66 18.11
C ALA A 686 -13.73 -22.78 16.87
N LEU A 687 -13.82 -21.45 17.01
CA LEU A 687 -13.45 -20.50 15.96
C LEU A 687 -11.98 -20.64 15.58
N ALA A 688 -11.10 -20.85 16.56
CA ALA A 688 -9.69 -21.05 16.28
C ALA A 688 -9.51 -22.33 15.47
N THR A 689 -10.19 -23.41 15.83
CA THR A 689 -10.15 -24.68 15.10
C THR A 689 -10.68 -24.52 13.67
N GLU A 690 -11.81 -23.85 13.49
CA GLU A 690 -12.49 -23.72 12.21
C GLU A 690 -11.79 -22.75 11.23
N PHE A 691 -11.26 -21.65 11.74
CA PHE A 691 -10.78 -20.54 10.91
C PHE A 691 -9.28 -20.30 10.97
N THR A 692 -8.60 -20.74 12.03
CA THR A 692 -7.17 -20.47 12.24
C THR A 692 -6.31 -21.72 12.32
N SER A 693 -6.86 -22.87 12.72
CA SER A 693 -6.24 -24.18 12.61
C SER A 693 -6.48 -24.63 11.17
N GLY A 694 -5.44 -24.94 10.40
CA GLY A 694 -5.59 -25.31 8.99
C GLY A 694 -6.19 -26.71 8.79
N THR A 695 -7.08 -27.14 9.69
CA THR A 695 -7.94 -28.29 9.49
C THR A 695 -8.98 -27.90 8.44
N PRO A 696 -9.01 -28.57 7.28
CA PRO A 696 -10.05 -28.33 6.31
C PRO A 696 -11.40 -28.66 6.94
N GLY A 697 -12.40 -27.78 6.78
CA GLY A 697 -13.78 -28.11 7.12
C GLY A 697 -14.25 -29.37 6.37
N PRO A 698 -15.38 -29.97 6.77
CA PRO A 698 -15.82 -31.29 6.28
C PRO A 698 -16.05 -31.38 4.75
N ASP A 699 -16.01 -30.26 4.01
CA ASP A 699 -16.23 -30.18 2.56
C ASP A 699 -14.98 -29.81 1.74
N ALA A 700 -13.77 -29.97 2.28
CA ALA A 700 -12.52 -29.73 1.53
C ALA A 700 -12.04 -30.92 0.70
#